data_AF-A0A935KHS5-F1
#
_entry.id   AF-A0A935KHS5-F1
#
_cell.length_a   1.000
_cell.length_b   1.000
_cell.length_c   1.000
_cell.angle_alpha   90.00
_cell.angle_beta   90.00
_cell.angle_gamma   90.00
#
_symmetry.space_group_name_H-M   'P 1'
#
loop_
_entity.id
_entity.type
_entity.pdbx_description
1 polymer ?
#
loop_
_entity_poly.entity_id
_entity_poly.type
_entity_poly.pdbx_seq_one_letter_code
_entity_poly.pdbx_strand_id
1 'polypeptide(L)'
;MKKGAQYLTRFIIQGPPYYSLIARGKQAQPVMTQFLQSFELKPFQYGQSGNHRDSLLYYSVTSSWYPDDKKIKLDIPQSTWYGSTDQEAEKTEQQLLESGVFRNKLIRNDSTGERIYVSFFRSSKYHYLKDSTIFEKQSNSSFFTDTSFRYLYKKKTELPDRTRIWDALITDTGSSRTLRTKLVYRDANGYALAMQGDTLTTASSFAQQFFDTFTPDPALTGTKPFTKKSALFFRDLRDADSVIREMAISHIPDVHLDSTDLGNLQQAIASLNWKQKKYLETKKELINRFGSIRTRGSADYLRNLYDALDDTIQLQYAVLENLLQQKTVYAYRLFSDLLRNEAPVLDFAGEDFSFGDYSVKSLLDRYQWGERVKNGKFLDELDDSLALTRTILPDLLPLLNLEDYKSPLMSLLGKLIDSNLLQPRDYEAYFSKFLVEAKQELKKQAIAEKRKAIEKAEESKIEKTKASYLDASDEDDGNDDLGLYAKLLLPFMESQAALVNPVMQQMLRSGDKRLRYNTFIQLVQKGKSYPDTLLRYFAGLDEYRFELYQDLQLVKKQDLFPAAFNNHLDLGRSALLETKDYEKPDSLVFIQSMPATVKDKKGLVYFYKYKTKKDDLAWKLAVVGLLPENPAAFEFDKTSQGKSLPAINTEFDPNEEDWNFTSFTDTKIKEGTPLSELISKELKKLLYTLRNSGKAFFKEEDNETEEEF
;
A
#
# COMPACT_ATOMS: atom_id res chain seq x y z
N MET A 1 13.97 -11.97 50.80
CA MET A 1 12.94 -12.84 50.18
C MET A 1 11.60 -12.11 50.18
N LYS A 2 11.12 -11.61 49.03
CA LYS A 2 9.75 -11.07 48.91
C LYS A 2 8.78 -12.23 49.18
N LYS A 3 7.91 -12.10 50.20
CA LYS A 3 6.86 -13.09 50.49
C LYS A 3 5.97 -13.22 49.23
N GLY A 4 6.10 -14.31 48.49
CA GLY A 4 5.37 -14.53 47.24
C GLY A 4 3.87 -14.61 47.53
N ALA A 5 3.09 -13.69 46.97
CA ALA A 5 1.64 -13.81 46.98
C ALA A 5 1.22 -14.85 45.92
N GLN A 6 0.25 -15.70 46.25
CA GLN A 6 -0.38 -16.60 45.28
C GLN A 6 -1.64 -15.95 44.71
N TYR A 7 -1.81 -16.10 43.41
CA TYR A 7 -2.98 -15.64 42.67
C TYR A 7 -3.69 -16.84 42.09
N LEU A 8 -5.01 -16.90 42.28
CA LEU A 8 -5.87 -17.77 41.48
C LEU A 8 -6.63 -16.86 40.53
N THR A 9 -6.53 -17.13 39.24
CA THR A 9 -7.16 -16.35 38.19
C THR A 9 -8.11 -17.23 37.38
N ARG A 10 -9.27 -16.67 37.02
CA ARG A 10 -10.20 -17.28 36.06
C ARG A 10 -10.59 -16.21 35.04
N PHE A 11 -10.31 -16.48 33.78
CA PHE A 11 -10.71 -15.63 32.67
C PHE A 11 -11.90 -16.27 31.96
N ILE A 12 -12.95 -15.49 31.71
CA ILE A 12 -14.17 -15.95 31.05
C ILE A 12 -14.44 -15.05 29.86
N ILE A 13 -14.64 -15.66 28.69
CA ILE A 13 -14.98 -14.97 27.44
C ILE A 13 -16.35 -15.49 27.00
N GLN A 14 -17.31 -14.60 26.86
CA GLN A 14 -18.66 -14.91 26.36
C GLN A 14 -19.03 -13.81 25.38
N GLY A 15 -18.99 -14.09 24.08
CA GLY A 15 -19.25 -13.09 23.03
C GLY A 15 -18.37 -11.83 23.16
N PRO A 16 -18.97 -10.63 23.17
CA PRO A 16 -18.29 -9.36 23.47
C PRO A 16 -17.75 -9.24 24.90
N PRO A 17 -18.49 -9.60 25.97
CA PRO A 17 -17.99 -9.58 27.34
C PRO A 17 -16.71 -10.40 27.62
N TYR A 18 -15.85 -9.82 28.47
CA TYR A 18 -14.66 -10.46 29.03
C TYR A 18 -14.59 -10.20 30.54
N TYR A 19 -14.41 -11.27 31.32
CA TYR A 19 -14.33 -11.19 32.77
C TYR A 19 -12.99 -11.74 33.27
N SER A 20 -12.31 -10.96 34.11
CA SER A 20 -11.12 -11.38 34.85
C SER A 20 -11.45 -11.49 36.33
N LEU A 21 -11.46 -12.70 36.86
CA LEU A 21 -11.64 -12.97 38.28
C LEU A 21 -10.28 -13.26 38.89
N ILE A 22 -9.87 -12.48 39.89
CA ILE A 22 -8.54 -12.58 40.50
C ILE A 22 -8.70 -12.65 42.02
N ALA A 23 -8.30 -13.78 42.60
CA ALA A 23 -8.17 -13.95 44.04
C ALA A 23 -6.68 -13.90 44.41
N ARG A 24 -6.31 -13.07 45.40
CA ARG A 24 -4.93 -12.93 45.89
C ARG A 24 -4.84 -13.35 47.35
N GLY A 25 -3.87 -14.19 47.69
CA GLY A 25 -3.60 -14.62 49.05
C GLY A 25 -2.10 -14.74 49.34
N LYS A 26 -1.73 -14.80 50.62
CA LYS A 26 -0.34 -15.15 51.02
C LYS A 26 -0.01 -16.62 50.69
N GLN A 27 -1.04 -17.46 50.62
CA GLN A 27 -1.04 -18.86 50.23
C GLN A 27 -2.43 -19.19 49.65
N ALA A 28 -2.53 -20.20 48.79
CA ALA A 28 -3.80 -20.67 48.24
C ALA A 28 -4.70 -21.16 49.38
N GLN A 29 -5.91 -20.61 49.44
CA GLN A 29 -6.93 -20.96 50.42
C GLN A 29 -8.19 -21.42 49.71
N PRO A 30 -8.97 -22.36 50.29
CA PRO A 30 -10.22 -22.82 49.69
C PRO A 30 -11.19 -21.69 49.32
N VAL A 31 -11.25 -20.62 50.13
CA VAL A 31 -12.09 -19.44 49.86
C VAL A 31 -11.75 -18.75 48.54
N MET A 32 -10.49 -18.80 48.10
CA MET A 32 -10.08 -18.23 46.81
C MET A 32 -10.68 -19.02 45.65
N THR A 33 -10.76 -20.35 45.76
CA THR A 33 -11.41 -21.20 44.77
C THR A 33 -12.92 -21.02 44.81
N GLN A 34 -13.51 -20.94 46.01
CA GLN A 34 -14.94 -20.67 46.19
C GLN A 34 -15.36 -19.36 45.54
N PHE A 35 -14.56 -18.29 45.68
CA PHE A 35 -14.81 -17.02 45.00
C PHE A 35 -14.84 -17.15 43.46
N LEU A 36 -13.88 -17.88 42.88
CA LEU A 36 -13.83 -18.09 41.43
C LEU A 36 -14.99 -18.97 40.92
N GLN A 37 -15.44 -19.92 41.75
CA GLN A 37 -16.56 -20.82 41.44
C GLN A 37 -17.93 -20.19 41.70
N SER A 38 -18.03 -19.19 42.59
CA SER A 38 -19.30 -18.49 42.86
C SER A 38 -19.71 -17.52 41.77
N PHE A 39 -18.84 -17.25 40.80
CA PHE A 39 -19.17 -16.39 39.66
C PHE A 39 -19.92 -17.17 38.59
N GLU A 40 -21.13 -16.71 38.29
CA GLU A 40 -22.01 -17.28 37.27
C GLU A 40 -22.53 -16.18 36.34
N LEU A 41 -22.60 -16.49 35.05
CA LEU A 41 -23.18 -15.62 34.02
C LEU A 41 -24.66 -15.95 33.87
N LYS A 42 -25.51 -14.95 34.10
CA LYS A 42 -26.95 -15.08 33.88
C LYS A 42 -27.31 -14.62 32.46
N PRO A 43 -28.36 -15.19 31.84
CA PRO A 43 -28.84 -14.72 30.55
C PRO A 43 -29.21 -13.23 30.59
N PHE A 44 -28.96 -12.53 29.48
CA PHE A 44 -29.35 -11.13 29.33
C PHE A 44 -30.87 -10.96 29.41
N GLN A 45 -31.31 -9.85 30.00
CA GLN A 45 -32.71 -9.47 30.09
C GLN A 45 -32.97 -8.25 29.20
N TYR A 46 -33.90 -8.37 28.27
CA TYR A 46 -34.33 -7.27 27.41
C TYR A 46 -35.78 -6.88 27.71
N GLY A 47 -36.14 -5.65 27.31
CA GLY A 47 -37.50 -5.16 27.40
C GLY A 47 -38.44 -5.78 26.36
N GLN A 48 -39.66 -5.26 26.30
CA GLN A 48 -40.61 -5.64 25.25
C GLN A 48 -40.13 -5.15 23.89
N SER A 49 -40.34 -5.97 22.86
CA SER A 49 -39.99 -5.63 21.49
C SER A 49 -40.89 -4.54 20.93
N GLY A 50 -40.28 -3.51 20.35
CA GLY A 50 -40.95 -2.42 19.65
C GLY A 50 -40.53 -2.35 18.19
N ASN A 51 -41.34 -1.67 17.36
CA ASN A 51 -40.96 -1.32 16.00
C ASN A 51 -40.22 0.02 16.01
N HIS A 52 -39.05 0.05 15.38
CA HIS A 52 -38.20 1.22 15.29
C HIS A 52 -37.91 1.53 13.83
N ARG A 53 -37.84 2.82 13.50
CA ARG A 53 -37.48 3.31 12.16
C ARG A 53 -36.32 4.28 12.29
N ASP A 54 -35.29 4.06 11.48
CA ASP A 54 -34.16 4.99 11.35
C ASP A 54 -34.31 5.77 10.05
N SER A 55 -34.55 7.08 10.16
CA SER A 55 -34.73 7.96 9.01
C SER A 55 -33.41 8.44 8.38
N LEU A 56 -32.27 8.29 9.07
CA LEU A 56 -30.96 8.65 8.55
C LEU A 56 -30.37 7.54 7.68
N LEU A 57 -30.62 6.28 8.08
CA LEU A 57 -30.16 5.09 7.37
C LEU A 57 -31.29 4.43 6.55
N TYR A 58 -32.55 4.87 6.64
CA TYR A 58 -33.67 4.38 5.84
C TYR A 58 -34.01 2.89 6.05
N TYR A 59 -34.16 2.45 7.29
CA TYR A 59 -34.62 1.10 7.59
C TYR A 59 -35.64 1.06 8.74
N SER A 60 -36.30 -0.08 8.86
CA SER A 60 -37.14 -0.42 10.00
C SER A 60 -36.74 -1.78 10.57
N VAL A 61 -36.97 -1.95 11.88
CA VAL A 61 -36.63 -3.17 12.61
C VAL A 61 -37.55 -3.35 13.81
N THR A 62 -37.87 -4.59 14.14
CA THR A 62 -38.47 -4.94 15.43
C THR A 62 -37.34 -5.36 16.37
N SER A 63 -37.23 -4.73 17.54
CA SER A 63 -36.13 -4.97 18.45
C SER A 63 -36.56 -4.88 19.91
N SER A 64 -36.01 -5.75 20.77
CA SER A 64 -36.18 -5.72 22.22
C SER A 64 -35.33 -4.63 22.92
N TRP A 65 -34.52 -3.91 22.15
CA TRP A 65 -33.78 -2.72 22.60
C TRP A 65 -33.44 -1.80 21.42
N TYR A 66 -33.60 -0.49 21.60
CA TYR A 66 -33.19 0.53 20.65
C TYR A 66 -32.84 1.83 21.41
N PRO A 67 -31.83 2.60 20.99
CA PRO A 67 -31.46 3.84 21.67
C PRO A 67 -32.59 4.88 21.59
N ASP A 68 -32.72 5.72 22.63
CA ASP A 68 -33.69 6.83 22.67
C ASP A 68 -33.49 7.81 21.51
N ASP A 69 -34.59 8.42 21.02
CA ASP A 69 -34.63 9.37 19.88
C ASP A 69 -33.90 10.72 20.10
N LYS A 70 -33.02 10.84 21.09
CA LYS A 70 -32.21 12.05 21.29
C LYS A 70 -31.22 12.18 20.14
N LYS A 71 -31.54 13.05 19.16
CA LYS A 71 -30.74 13.40 17.96
C LYS A 71 -29.65 12.37 17.68
N ILE A 72 -30.07 11.23 17.14
CA ILE A 72 -29.19 10.18 16.69
C ILE A 72 -28.13 10.82 15.77
N LYS A 73 -26.87 10.82 16.21
CA LYS A 73 -25.73 11.27 15.40
C LYS A 73 -25.17 10.07 14.66
N LEU A 74 -24.62 10.31 13.47
CA LEU A 74 -23.77 9.31 12.81
C LEU A 74 -22.48 9.18 13.63
N ASP A 75 -22.05 7.96 13.91
CA ASP A 75 -20.82 7.70 14.69
C ASP A 75 -19.55 8.07 13.91
N ILE A 76 -19.67 8.17 12.58
CA ILE A 76 -18.64 8.69 11.69
C ILE A 76 -19.23 9.92 10.99
N PRO A 77 -18.59 11.11 11.07
CA PRO A 77 -19.01 12.28 10.31
C PRO A 77 -19.17 11.93 8.83
N GLN A 78 -20.12 12.54 8.13
CA GLN A 78 -20.29 12.36 6.70
C GLN A 78 -18.99 12.74 5.96
N SER A 79 -18.12 11.78 5.69
CA SER A 79 -17.26 11.87 4.53
C SER A 79 -18.15 11.50 3.36
N THR A 80 -18.63 12.48 2.61
CA THR A 80 -18.99 12.17 1.23
C THR A 80 -17.78 11.48 0.62
N TRP A 81 -17.99 10.31 0.03
CA TRP A 81 -16.99 9.56 -0.74
C TRP A 81 -16.23 10.47 -1.72
N TYR A 82 -16.88 11.55 -2.13
CA TYR A 82 -16.34 12.68 -2.87
C TYR A 82 -16.00 13.81 -1.91
N GLY A 83 -14.72 13.95 -1.59
CA GLY A 83 -14.22 15.11 -0.87
C GLY A 83 -14.54 16.39 -1.63
N SER A 84 -15.32 17.27 -1.03
CA SER A 84 -15.24 18.70 -1.30
C SER A 84 -15.46 19.43 0.01
N THR A 85 -14.36 19.85 0.63
CA THR A 85 -14.31 20.80 1.75
C THR A 85 -14.56 22.25 1.30
N ASP A 86 -15.04 22.45 0.09
CA ASP A 86 -15.41 23.78 -0.39
C ASP A 86 -16.83 24.12 0.08
N GLN A 87 -16.94 25.28 0.72
CA GLN A 87 -18.17 25.93 1.15
C GLN A 87 -19.12 26.16 -0.04
N GLU A 88 -19.92 25.16 -0.40
CA GLU A 88 -21.04 25.30 -1.33
C GLU A 88 -22.35 24.87 -0.64
N ALA A 89 -23.45 25.50 -1.08
CA ALA A 89 -24.78 25.53 -0.45
C ALA A 89 -25.25 24.21 0.20
N GLU A 90 -26.05 24.32 1.26
CA GLU A 90 -26.70 23.18 1.93
C GLU A 90 -27.38 22.26 0.90
N LYS A 91 -26.77 21.10 0.62
CA LYS A 91 -27.36 20.09 -0.25
C LYS A 91 -28.58 19.50 0.44
N THR A 92 -29.68 19.39 -0.31
CA THR A 92 -30.86 18.65 0.12
C THR A 92 -30.51 17.16 0.29
N GLU A 93 -31.27 16.45 1.12
CA GLU A 93 -31.07 15.02 1.35
C GLU A 93 -31.16 14.21 0.04
N GLN A 94 -32.03 14.60 -0.89
CA GLN A 94 -32.13 13.97 -2.20
C GLN A 94 -30.84 14.14 -3.00
N GLN A 95 -30.25 15.34 -3.02
CA GLN A 95 -28.99 15.61 -3.73
C GLN A 95 -27.83 14.80 -3.14
N LEU A 96 -27.79 14.63 -1.82
CA LEU A 96 -26.81 13.76 -1.16
C LEU A 96 -26.97 12.31 -1.63
N LEU A 97 -28.19 11.77 -1.58
CA LEU A 97 -28.48 10.41 -2.05
C LEU A 97 -28.15 10.22 -3.53
N GLU A 98 -28.37 11.23 -4.37
CA GLU A 98 -28.03 11.19 -5.80
C GLU A 98 -26.51 11.28 -6.06
N SER A 99 -25.74 11.92 -5.17
CA SER A 99 -24.27 11.92 -5.25
C SER A 99 -23.62 10.61 -4.79
N GLY A 100 -24.40 9.71 -4.19
CA GLY A 100 -23.89 8.52 -3.53
C GLY A 100 -23.53 8.81 -2.07
N VAL A 101 -23.83 7.86 -1.20
CA VAL A 101 -23.80 8.05 0.26
C VAL A 101 -23.23 6.82 0.92
N PHE A 102 -22.43 7.03 1.97
CA PHE A 102 -22.03 6.01 2.92
C PHE A 102 -22.31 6.54 4.34
N ARG A 103 -23.10 5.81 5.13
CA ARG A 103 -23.50 6.20 6.49
C ARG A 103 -23.40 5.00 7.41
N ASN A 104 -22.89 5.20 8.61
CA ASN A 104 -22.74 4.12 9.60
C ASN A 104 -23.34 4.52 10.93
N LYS A 105 -23.81 3.51 11.65
CA LYS A 105 -24.33 3.65 13.01
C LYS A 105 -24.05 2.39 13.82
N LEU A 106 -23.72 2.57 15.08
CA LEU A 106 -23.51 1.53 16.07
C LEU A 106 -24.70 1.53 17.05
N ILE A 107 -25.51 0.48 16.99
CA ILE A 107 -26.64 0.26 17.89
C ILE A 107 -26.11 -0.50 19.11
N ARG A 108 -25.90 0.19 20.24
CA ARG A 108 -25.16 -0.30 21.42
C ARG A 108 -26.00 -0.34 22.71
N ASN A 109 -26.24 -1.52 23.25
CA ASN A 109 -26.86 -1.68 24.57
C ASN A 109 -25.78 -1.72 25.66
N ASP A 110 -25.63 -0.62 26.40
CA ASP A 110 -24.59 -0.47 27.42
C ASP A 110 -24.74 -1.43 28.62
N SER A 111 -25.95 -1.89 28.91
CA SER A 111 -26.20 -2.82 30.02
C SER A 111 -25.80 -4.27 29.72
N THR A 112 -25.81 -4.65 28.44
CA THR A 112 -25.45 -6.02 27.99
C THR A 112 -24.10 -6.08 27.29
N GLY A 113 -23.59 -4.93 26.81
CA GLY A 113 -22.38 -4.83 26.01
C GLY A 113 -22.58 -5.25 24.55
N GLU A 114 -23.78 -5.67 24.15
CA GLU A 114 -24.07 -6.06 22.77
C GLU A 114 -24.12 -4.84 21.83
N ARG A 115 -23.56 -5.03 20.63
CA ARG A 115 -23.37 -4.00 19.62
C ARG A 115 -23.73 -4.54 18.24
N ILE A 116 -24.55 -3.80 17.50
CA ILE A 116 -24.86 -4.08 16.10
C ILE A 116 -24.36 -2.89 15.29
N TYR A 117 -23.40 -3.16 14.41
CA TYR A 117 -22.94 -2.18 13.42
C TYR A 117 -23.86 -2.23 12.21
N VAL A 118 -24.31 -1.07 11.75
CA VAL A 118 -25.18 -0.92 10.57
C VAL A 118 -24.58 0.13 9.64
N SER A 119 -24.27 -0.28 8.41
CA SER A 119 -23.87 0.60 7.31
C SER A 119 -25.00 0.68 6.29
N PHE A 120 -25.24 1.90 5.80
CA PHE A 120 -26.03 2.17 4.61
C PHE A 120 -25.12 2.73 3.53
N PHE A 121 -25.22 2.18 2.34
CA PHE A 121 -24.49 2.67 1.18
C PHE A 121 -25.39 2.78 -0.04
N ARG A 122 -25.19 3.86 -0.81
CA ARG A 122 -25.92 4.11 -2.04
C ARG A 122 -24.96 4.58 -3.12
N SER A 123 -25.06 4.00 -4.30
CA SER A 123 -24.27 4.46 -5.45
C SER A 123 -24.85 5.76 -6.04
N SER A 124 -23.97 6.60 -6.61
CA SER A 124 -24.36 7.81 -7.33
C SER A 124 -25.36 7.53 -8.46
N LYS A 125 -26.15 8.53 -8.84
CA LYS A 125 -27.13 8.44 -9.94
C LYS A 125 -26.49 8.09 -11.29
N TYR A 126 -25.19 8.37 -11.48
CA TYR A 126 -24.43 8.05 -12.69
C TYR A 126 -23.68 6.71 -12.62
N HIS A 127 -23.71 6.04 -11.47
CA HIS A 127 -22.97 4.79 -11.28
C HIS A 127 -23.47 3.69 -12.21
N TYR A 128 -22.53 2.92 -12.75
CA TYR A 128 -22.78 1.80 -13.64
C TYR A 128 -21.89 0.61 -13.28
N LEU A 129 -22.51 -0.54 -13.05
CA LEU A 129 -21.85 -1.82 -12.88
C LEU A 129 -21.93 -2.60 -14.19
N LYS A 130 -20.76 -2.85 -14.79
CA LYS A 130 -20.64 -3.61 -16.04
C LYS A 130 -20.87 -5.11 -15.83
N ASP A 131 -20.55 -5.62 -14.65
CA ASP A 131 -20.57 -7.04 -14.34
C ASP A 131 -21.37 -7.31 -13.06
N SER A 132 -22.41 -8.14 -13.18
CA SER A 132 -23.26 -8.55 -12.05
C SER A 132 -22.59 -9.62 -11.17
N THR A 133 -21.53 -10.28 -11.64
CA THR A 133 -20.76 -11.26 -10.87
C THR A 133 -20.01 -10.62 -9.71
N ILE A 134 -19.86 -9.29 -9.68
CA ILE A 134 -19.29 -8.56 -8.54
C ILE A 134 -20.03 -8.87 -7.24
N PHE A 135 -21.35 -9.06 -7.30
CA PHE A 135 -22.18 -9.43 -6.15
C PHE A 135 -21.98 -10.89 -5.72
N GLU A 136 -21.48 -11.75 -6.62
CA GLU A 136 -21.16 -13.14 -6.31
C GLU A 136 -19.75 -13.27 -5.74
N LYS A 137 -18.78 -12.53 -6.31
CA LYS A 137 -17.42 -12.43 -5.79
C LYS A 137 -17.39 -11.76 -4.41
N GLN A 138 -18.13 -10.66 -4.22
CA GLN A 138 -18.26 -10.00 -2.92
C GLN A 138 -19.00 -10.84 -1.88
N SER A 139 -19.83 -11.81 -2.29
CA SER A 139 -20.45 -12.73 -1.34
C SER A 139 -19.44 -13.64 -0.62
N ASN A 140 -18.22 -13.78 -1.14
CA ASN A 140 -17.11 -14.48 -0.49
C ASN A 140 -16.26 -13.54 0.37
N SER A 141 -16.34 -12.24 0.15
CA SER A 141 -15.70 -11.22 0.97
C SER A 141 -16.72 -10.59 1.93
N SER A 142 -16.85 -11.19 3.11
CA SER A 142 -17.30 -10.38 4.25
C SER A 142 -16.35 -9.17 4.39
N PHE A 143 -16.78 -8.08 5.02
CA PHE A 143 -15.93 -6.93 5.40
C PHE A 143 -14.60 -7.30 6.08
N PHE A 144 -14.49 -8.56 6.49
CA PHE A 144 -13.38 -9.21 7.11
C PHE A 144 -13.09 -10.46 6.25
N THR A 145 -12.15 -10.38 5.33
CA THR A 145 -11.56 -11.57 4.69
C THR A 145 -10.26 -11.89 5.39
N ASP A 146 -10.23 -13.03 6.08
CA ASP A 146 -9.04 -13.62 6.65
C ASP A 146 -8.97 -15.08 6.17
N THR A 147 -7.78 -15.52 5.78
CA THR A 147 -7.50 -16.91 5.34
C THR A 147 -7.89 -17.98 6.38
N SER A 148 -8.08 -17.59 7.64
CA SER A 148 -8.42 -18.48 8.76
C SER A 148 -9.92 -18.62 9.04
N PHE A 149 -10.78 -17.80 8.42
CA PHE A 149 -12.21 -17.82 8.72
C PHE A 149 -12.94 -19.08 8.25
N ARG A 150 -13.82 -19.57 9.13
CA ARG A 150 -14.73 -20.69 8.89
C ARG A 150 -16.17 -20.20 8.97
N TYR A 151 -16.94 -20.51 7.93
CA TYR A 151 -18.38 -20.24 7.92
C TYR A 151 -19.11 -21.36 8.68
N LEU A 152 -19.73 -21.03 9.81
CA LEU A 152 -20.65 -21.92 10.52
C LEU A 152 -21.97 -22.06 9.74
N TYR A 153 -22.42 -20.97 9.13
CA TYR A 153 -23.41 -21.02 8.04
C TYR A 153 -23.23 -19.85 7.08
N LYS A 154 -23.80 -20.04 5.88
CA LYS A 154 -23.94 -19.01 4.85
C LYS A 154 -25.24 -19.23 4.11
N LYS A 155 -26.07 -18.19 3.98
CA LYS A 155 -27.37 -18.24 3.32
C LYS A 155 -27.52 -17.08 2.36
N LYS A 156 -27.88 -17.38 1.11
CA LYS A 156 -28.26 -16.40 0.09
C LYS A 156 -29.77 -16.49 -0.14
N THR A 157 -30.44 -15.36 -0.16
CA THR A 157 -31.88 -15.25 -0.42
C THR A 157 -32.13 -14.12 -1.42
N GLU A 158 -33.07 -14.31 -2.34
CA GLU A 158 -33.56 -13.26 -3.23
C GLU A 158 -35.08 -13.15 -3.05
N LEU A 159 -35.57 -11.96 -2.73
CA LEU A 159 -36.99 -11.67 -2.53
C LEU A 159 -37.68 -11.34 -3.86
N PRO A 160 -39.02 -11.40 -3.94
CA PRO A 160 -39.77 -11.09 -5.17
C PRO A 160 -39.51 -9.69 -5.74
N ASP A 161 -39.18 -8.72 -4.88
CA ASP A 161 -38.82 -7.34 -5.26
C ASP A 161 -37.35 -7.21 -5.72
N ARG A 162 -36.66 -8.34 -5.93
CA ARG A 162 -35.23 -8.45 -6.30
C ARG A 162 -34.26 -7.99 -5.21
N THR A 163 -34.73 -7.82 -3.97
CA THR A 163 -33.81 -7.64 -2.82
C THR A 163 -32.98 -8.90 -2.63
N ARG A 164 -31.66 -8.74 -2.64
CA ARG A 164 -30.71 -9.82 -2.39
C ARG A 164 -30.19 -9.72 -0.96
N ILE A 165 -30.18 -10.85 -0.28
CA ILE A 165 -29.75 -10.97 1.12
C ILE A 165 -28.68 -12.05 1.22
N TRP A 166 -27.55 -11.70 1.83
CA TRP A 166 -26.51 -12.64 2.23
C TRP A 166 -26.38 -12.58 3.75
N ASP A 167 -26.69 -13.68 4.44
CA ASP A 167 -26.58 -13.82 5.90
C ASP A 167 -25.53 -14.90 6.21
N ALA A 168 -24.61 -14.62 7.11
CA ALA A 168 -23.54 -15.54 7.45
C ALA A 168 -23.18 -15.47 8.94
N LEU A 169 -22.71 -16.59 9.45
CA LEU A 169 -22.07 -16.69 10.76
C LEU A 169 -20.68 -17.27 10.58
N ILE A 170 -19.68 -16.50 11.02
CA ILE A 170 -18.27 -16.73 10.75
C ILE A 170 -17.55 -16.92 12.08
N THR A 171 -16.56 -17.81 12.13
CA THR A 171 -15.68 -18.02 13.28
C THR A 171 -14.26 -18.32 12.79
N ASP A 172 -13.32 -18.57 13.71
CA ASP A 172 -11.95 -19.00 13.41
C ASP A 172 -11.59 -20.23 14.26
N THR A 173 -10.69 -21.08 13.74
CA THR A 173 -10.17 -22.27 14.43
C THR A 173 -9.54 -22.02 15.79
N GLY A 174 -8.98 -20.83 16.01
CA GLY A 174 -8.35 -20.44 17.27
C GLY A 174 -9.24 -19.60 18.17
N SER A 175 -10.52 -19.40 17.84
CA SER A 175 -11.41 -18.47 18.53
C SER A 175 -12.72 -19.12 18.96
N SER A 176 -13.19 -18.79 20.16
CA SER A 176 -14.55 -19.13 20.59
C SER A 176 -15.60 -18.12 20.12
N ARG A 177 -15.18 -16.99 19.53
CA ARG A 177 -16.06 -15.91 19.07
C ARG A 177 -16.62 -16.17 17.68
N THR A 178 -17.77 -15.57 17.42
CA THR A 178 -18.39 -15.57 16.09
C THR A 178 -18.67 -14.14 15.63
N LEU A 179 -18.75 -13.94 14.33
CA LEU A 179 -19.24 -12.73 13.69
C LEU A 179 -20.46 -13.09 12.84
N ARG A 180 -21.63 -12.53 13.17
CA ARG A 180 -22.80 -12.59 12.30
C ARG A 180 -22.77 -11.40 11.36
N THR A 181 -22.88 -11.63 10.05
CA THR A 181 -22.91 -10.60 9.03
C THR A 181 -24.16 -10.73 8.18
N LYS A 182 -24.77 -9.60 7.81
CA LYS A 182 -25.91 -9.57 6.89
C LYS A 182 -25.76 -8.43 5.88
N LEU A 183 -25.75 -8.76 4.60
CA LEU A 183 -25.77 -7.81 3.49
C LEU A 183 -27.15 -7.83 2.84
N VAL A 184 -27.80 -6.67 2.72
CA VAL A 184 -29.09 -6.51 2.02
C VAL A 184 -28.89 -5.52 0.88
N TYR A 185 -29.28 -5.86 -0.34
CA TYR A 185 -29.07 -5.01 -1.52
C TYR A 185 -30.30 -4.96 -2.41
N ARG A 186 -30.71 -3.74 -2.81
CA ARG A 186 -31.80 -3.47 -3.76
C ARG A 186 -31.55 -2.17 -4.54
N ASP A 187 -31.47 -2.27 -5.87
CA ASP A 187 -31.38 -1.13 -6.80
C ASP A 187 -30.37 -0.05 -6.37
N ALA A 188 -29.08 -0.40 -6.26
CA ALA A 188 -28.01 0.51 -5.82
C ALA A 188 -28.09 1.02 -4.38
N ASN A 189 -29.04 0.55 -3.56
CA ASN A 189 -29.06 0.72 -2.11
C ASN A 189 -28.58 -0.57 -1.46
N GLY A 190 -27.67 -0.45 -0.50
CA GLY A 190 -27.13 -1.56 0.23
C GLY A 190 -27.02 -1.29 1.72
N TYR A 191 -27.13 -2.36 2.49
CA TYR A 191 -27.02 -2.36 3.94
C TYR A 191 -26.09 -3.46 4.38
N ALA A 192 -25.17 -3.14 5.27
CA ALA A 192 -24.33 -4.13 5.92
C ALA A 192 -24.55 -4.10 7.43
N LEU A 193 -24.83 -5.26 8.00
CA LEU A 193 -24.96 -5.45 9.43
C LEU A 193 -23.85 -6.37 9.91
N ALA A 194 -23.28 -6.07 11.07
CA ALA A 194 -22.31 -6.93 11.74
C ALA A 194 -22.51 -6.94 13.25
N MET A 195 -22.38 -8.11 13.85
CA MET A 195 -22.43 -8.29 15.31
C MET A 195 -21.50 -9.41 15.74
N GLN A 196 -20.83 -9.21 16.87
CA GLN A 196 -20.01 -10.24 17.53
C GLN A 196 -20.86 -11.10 18.49
N GLY A 197 -20.64 -12.40 18.46
CA GLY A 197 -21.20 -13.40 19.39
C GLY A 197 -20.15 -14.45 19.76
N ASP A 198 -20.59 -15.64 20.17
CA ASP A 198 -19.72 -16.79 20.43
C ASP A 198 -20.35 -18.13 20.01
N THR A 199 -19.53 -19.18 20.03
CA THR A 199 -19.87 -20.53 19.56
C THR A 199 -20.67 -21.36 20.57
N LEU A 200 -20.81 -20.89 21.81
CA LEU A 200 -21.41 -21.63 22.92
C LEU A 200 -22.78 -21.06 23.34
N THR A 201 -23.02 -19.78 23.08
CA THR A 201 -24.26 -19.09 23.45
C THR A 201 -25.24 -19.01 22.28
N THR A 202 -26.53 -19.06 22.62
CA THR A 202 -27.58 -18.71 21.65
C THR A 202 -27.65 -17.18 21.53
N ALA A 203 -27.84 -16.68 20.32
CA ALA A 203 -28.02 -15.25 20.07
C ALA A 203 -29.18 -14.67 20.90
N SER A 204 -28.98 -13.48 21.46
CA SER A 204 -29.97 -12.78 22.27
C SER A 204 -31.24 -12.41 21.48
N SER A 205 -32.34 -12.10 22.17
CA SER A 205 -33.55 -11.60 21.51
C SER A 205 -33.28 -10.29 20.76
N PHE A 206 -32.36 -9.45 21.27
CA PHE A 206 -31.92 -8.24 20.59
C PHE A 206 -31.25 -8.57 19.26
N ALA A 207 -30.24 -9.45 19.27
CA ALA A 207 -29.50 -9.86 18.07
C ALA A 207 -30.39 -10.56 17.03
N GLN A 208 -31.21 -11.52 17.47
CA GLN A 208 -32.05 -12.31 16.57
C GLN A 208 -33.11 -11.44 15.91
N GLN A 209 -33.91 -10.72 16.71
CA GLN A 209 -35.00 -9.90 16.17
C GLN A 209 -34.46 -8.79 15.26
N PHE A 210 -33.34 -8.16 15.64
CA PHE A 210 -32.78 -7.08 14.83
C PHE A 210 -32.36 -7.57 13.45
N PHE A 211 -31.61 -8.67 13.37
CA PHE A 211 -31.20 -9.22 12.08
C PHE A 211 -32.39 -9.77 11.30
N ASP A 212 -33.31 -10.49 11.94
CA ASP A 212 -34.37 -11.23 11.23
C ASP A 212 -35.48 -10.32 10.70
N THR A 213 -35.70 -9.16 11.33
CA THR A 213 -36.75 -8.19 10.93
C THR A 213 -36.23 -6.96 10.19
N PHE A 214 -34.90 -6.84 10.01
CA PHE A 214 -34.30 -5.72 9.30
C PHE A 214 -34.88 -5.57 7.89
N THR A 215 -35.55 -4.45 7.65
CA THR A 215 -36.25 -4.17 6.39
C THR A 215 -35.91 -2.76 5.91
N PRO A 216 -35.28 -2.62 4.72
CA PRO A 216 -35.07 -1.32 4.08
C PRO A 216 -36.38 -0.57 3.86
N ASP A 217 -36.33 0.76 3.89
CA ASP A 217 -37.51 1.59 3.62
C ASP A 217 -38.05 1.31 2.20
N PRO A 218 -39.32 0.91 2.04
CA PRO A 218 -39.90 0.66 0.72
C PRO A 218 -40.00 1.91 -0.15
N ALA A 219 -40.02 3.12 0.44
CA ALA A 219 -40.06 4.38 -0.30
C ALA A 219 -38.70 4.77 -0.88
N LEU A 220 -37.60 4.14 -0.43
CA LEU A 220 -36.26 4.42 -0.93
C LEU A 220 -36.09 3.81 -2.34
N THR A 221 -36.30 4.63 -3.35
CA THR A 221 -36.14 4.25 -4.76
C THR A 221 -34.68 4.28 -5.16
N GLY A 222 -34.27 3.28 -5.92
CA GLY A 222 -32.90 3.08 -6.36
C GLY A 222 -32.65 3.42 -7.82
N THR A 223 -31.39 3.42 -8.24
CA THR A 223 -31.03 3.45 -9.67
C THR A 223 -30.77 2.03 -10.15
N LYS A 224 -31.08 1.75 -11.41
CA LYS A 224 -30.72 0.47 -12.05
C LYS A 224 -29.21 0.45 -12.28
N PRO A 225 -28.43 -0.36 -11.54
CA PRO A 225 -26.96 -0.30 -11.56
C PRO A 225 -26.38 -0.88 -12.85
N PHE A 226 -27.08 -1.83 -13.49
CA PHE A 226 -26.65 -2.49 -14.72
C PHE A 226 -27.10 -1.78 -16.00
N THR A 227 -27.52 -0.52 -15.88
CA THR A 227 -27.93 0.30 -17.03
C THR A 227 -26.98 1.46 -17.18
N LYS A 228 -26.26 1.51 -18.30
CA LYS A 228 -25.32 2.60 -18.62
C LYS A 228 -26.01 3.96 -18.52
N LYS A 229 -25.35 4.92 -17.88
CA LYS A 229 -25.90 6.25 -17.55
C LYS A 229 -25.33 7.40 -18.37
N SER A 230 -24.54 7.13 -19.41
CA SER A 230 -23.90 8.18 -20.21
C SER A 230 -24.92 9.16 -20.82
N ALA A 231 -26.04 8.68 -21.36
CA ALA A 231 -27.10 9.54 -21.91
C ALA A 231 -27.72 10.47 -20.86
N LEU A 232 -27.97 9.94 -19.65
CA LEU A 232 -28.47 10.72 -18.51
C LEU A 232 -27.44 11.78 -18.09
N PHE A 233 -26.18 11.37 -17.96
CA PHE A 233 -25.06 12.23 -17.60
C PHE A 233 -24.90 13.40 -18.58
N PHE A 234 -24.85 13.14 -19.89
CA PHE A 234 -24.66 14.20 -20.87
C PHE A 234 -25.85 15.14 -21.00
N ARG A 235 -27.07 14.66 -20.72
CA ARG A 235 -28.25 15.53 -20.58
C ARG A 235 -28.06 16.47 -19.39
N ASP A 236 -27.75 15.93 -18.22
CA ASP A 236 -27.60 16.70 -16.99
C ASP A 236 -26.41 17.68 -17.06
N LEU A 237 -25.32 17.30 -17.74
CA LEU A 237 -24.16 18.17 -17.99
C LEU A 237 -24.50 19.41 -18.84
N ARG A 238 -25.57 19.35 -19.65
CA ARG A 238 -26.05 20.45 -20.48
C ARG A 238 -27.35 21.06 -19.97
N ASP A 239 -27.77 20.69 -18.76
CA ASP A 239 -28.99 21.21 -18.18
C ASP A 239 -28.88 22.71 -17.90
N ALA A 240 -29.98 23.42 -18.03
CA ALA A 240 -30.06 24.84 -17.73
C ALA A 240 -29.94 25.08 -16.21
N ASP A 241 -30.46 24.15 -15.40
CA ASP A 241 -30.35 24.17 -13.95
C ASP A 241 -28.88 23.98 -13.53
N SER A 242 -28.33 25.00 -12.86
CA SER A 242 -26.94 24.99 -12.40
C SER A 242 -26.65 23.88 -11.42
N VAL A 243 -27.61 23.48 -10.59
CA VAL A 243 -27.44 22.45 -9.57
C VAL A 243 -27.35 21.07 -10.22
N ILE A 244 -28.19 20.80 -11.22
CA ILE A 244 -28.14 19.56 -12.00
C ILE A 244 -26.79 19.46 -12.75
N ARG A 245 -26.38 20.57 -13.38
CA ARG A 245 -25.13 20.66 -14.12
C ARG A 245 -23.89 20.50 -13.23
N GLU A 246 -23.85 21.16 -12.07
CA GLU A 246 -22.75 21.04 -11.10
C GLU A 246 -22.66 19.61 -10.52
N MET A 247 -23.81 18.95 -10.31
CA MET A 247 -23.81 17.53 -9.94
C MET A 247 -23.24 16.65 -11.05
N ALA A 248 -23.53 16.92 -12.33
CA ALA A 248 -22.91 16.20 -13.44
C ALA A 248 -21.39 16.46 -13.49
N ILE A 249 -20.94 17.71 -13.37
CA ILE A 249 -19.52 18.07 -13.38
C ILE A 249 -18.75 17.33 -12.28
N SER A 250 -19.29 17.28 -11.06
CA SER A 250 -18.62 16.59 -9.94
C SER A 250 -18.50 15.07 -10.10
N HIS A 251 -19.19 14.47 -11.07
CA HIS A 251 -19.17 13.02 -11.35
C HIS A 251 -18.59 12.67 -12.73
N ILE A 252 -17.91 13.61 -13.40
CA ILE A 252 -17.15 13.29 -14.63
C ILE A 252 -16.18 12.09 -14.39
N PRO A 253 -15.45 11.98 -13.26
CA PRO A 253 -14.54 10.86 -13.04
C PRO A 253 -15.25 9.50 -12.96
N ASP A 254 -16.50 9.46 -12.47
CA ASP A 254 -17.21 8.20 -12.17
C ASP A 254 -18.05 7.67 -13.32
N VAL A 255 -18.38 8.52 -14.30
CA VAL A 255 -19.28 8.12 -15.38
C VAL A 255 -18.58 7.12 -16.31
N HIS A 256 -19.19 5.96 -16.49
CA HIS A 256 -18.71 5.00 -17.46
C HIS A 256 -19.02 5.46 -18.90
N LEU A 257 -17.96 5.73 -19.67
CA LEU A 257 -18.02 6.07 -21.08
C LEU A 257 -17.32 5.00 -21.92
N ASP A 258 -17.79 4.79 -23.14
CA ASP A 258 -17.13 3.95 -24.13
C ASP A 258 -17.21 4.59 -25.54
N SER A 259 -16.82 3.84 -26.57
CA SER A 259 -16.80 4.32 -27.94
C SER A 259 -18.15 4.85 -28.46
N THR A 260 -19.29 4.41 -27.92
CA THR A 260 -20.60 4.92 -28.34
C THR A 260 -20.86 6.35 -27.87
N ASP A 261 -20.10 6.83 -26.88
CA ASP A 261 -20.28 8.15 -26.28
C ASP A 261 -19.34 9.21 -26.86
N LEU A 262 -18.44 8.82 -27.78
CA LEU A 262 -17.39 9.69 -28.31
C LEU A 262 -17.95 11.03 -28.81
N GLY A 263 -19.03 11.01 -29.60
CA GLY A 263 -19.63 12.25 -30.11
C GLY A 263 -20.19 13.16 -29.01
N ASN A 264 -20.82 12.59 -27.97
CA ASN A 264 -21.32 13.37 -26.84
C ASN A 264 -20.18 13.98 -26.01
N LEU A 265 -19.09 13.24 -25.83
CA LEU A 265 -17.92 13.70 -25.10
C LEU A 265 -17.20 14.82 -25.85
N GLN A 266 -17.02 14.69 -27.16
CA GLN A 266 -16.47 15.74 -28.02
C GLN A 266 -17.32 17.01 -27.97
N GLN A 267 -18.65 16.87 -28.03
CA GLN A 267 -19.58 17.99 -27.91
C GLN A 267 -19.51 18.66 -26.53
N ALA A 268 -19.37 17.87 -25.46
CA ALA A 268 -19.23 18.39 -24.10
C ALA A 268 -17.99 19.30 -23.98
N ILE A 269 -16.82 18.84 -24.45
CA ILE A 269 -15.59 19.64 -24.46
C ILE A 269 -15.76 20.91 -25.31
N ALA A 270 -16.34 20.78 -26.50
CA ALA A 270 -16.53 21.92 -27.41
C ALA A 270 -17.52 22.97 -26.87
N SER A 271 -18.42 22.58 -25.96
CA SER A 271 -19.40 23.48 -25.35
C SER A 271 -18.87 24.26 -24.14
N LEU A 272 -17.69 23.89 -23.60
CA LEU A 272 -17.11 24.58 -22.46
C LEU A 272 -16.60 25.97 -22.83
N ASN A 273 -16.72 26.90 -21.90
CA ASN A 273 -16.31 28.30 -22.07
C ASN A 273 -15.47 28.72 -20.86
N TRP A 274 -14.37 29.46 -21.10
CA TRP A 274 -13.48 29.99 -20.07
C TRP A 274 -14.16 30.86 -19.00
N LYS A 275 -15.36 31.38 -19.28
CA LYS A 275 -16.20 32.10 -18.32
C LYS A 275 -16.88 31.22 -17.28
N GLN A 276 -16.91 29.90 -17.48
CA GLN A 276 -17.53 28.95 -16.55
C GLN A 276 -16.61 28.72 -15.34
N LYS A 277 -17.21 28.56 -14.15
CA LYS A 277 -16.48 28.19 -12.93
C LYS A 277 -15.79 26.83 -13.16
N LYS A 278 -14.58 26.67 -12.66
CA LYS A 278 -13.77 25.43 -12.78
C LYS A 278 -13.59 24.97 -14.25
N TYR A 279 -13.46 25.92 -15.20
CA TYR A 279 -13.36 25.60 -16.63
C TYR A 279 -12.19 24.67 -16.96
N LEU A 280 -10.98 24.97 -16.46
CA LEU A 280 -9.78 24.18 -16.75
C LEU A 280 -9.90 22.79 -16.14
N GLU A 281 -10.34 22.69 -14.89
CA GLU A 281 -10.54 21.43 -14.18
C GLU A 281 -11.60 20.56 -14.86
N THR A 282 -12.76 21.14 -15.20
CA THR A 282 -13.84 20.44 -15.90
C THR A 282 -13.38 19.93 -17.26
N LYS A 283 -12.65 20.76 -18.02
CA LYS A 283 -12.14 20.38 -19.34
C LYS A 283 -11.08 19.28 -19.24
N LYS A 284 -10.16 19.37 -18.27
CA LYS A 284 -9.17 18.32 -17.96
C LYS A 284 -9.87 17.02 -17.63
N GLU A 285 -10.89 17.03 -16.76
CA GLU A 285 -11.64 15.82 -16.39
C GLU A 285 -12.38 15.17 -17.57
N LEU A 286 -12.95 15.98 -18.49
CA LEU A 286 -13.55 15.45 -19.71
C LEU A 286 -12.50 14.85 -20.67
N ILE A 287 -11.34 15.50 -20.83
CA ILE A 287 -10.21 14.97 -21.62
C ILE A 287 -9.74 13.65 -21.02
N ASN A 288 -9.66 13.57 -19.70
CA ASN A 288 -9.30 12.38 -18.91
C ASN A 288 -10.23 11.18 -19.12
N ARG A 289 -11.38 11.34 -19.78
CA ARG A 289 -12.25 10.22 -20.15
C ARG A 289 -11.81 9.51 -21.43
N PHE A 290 -11.02 10.17 -22.29
CA PHE A 290 -10.58 9.61 -23.57
C PHE A 290 -9.60 8.44 -23.42
N GLY A 291 -8.85 8.35 -22.32
CA GLY A 291 -7.90 7.25 -22.07
C GLY A 291 -8.56 5.86 -22.08
N SER A 292 -9.84 5.77 -21.71
CA SER A 292 -10.62 4.52 -21.75
C SER A 292 -11.19 4.17 -23.14
N ILE A 293 -11.27 5.15 -24.05
CA ILE A 293 -11.92 5.01 -25.37
C ILE A 293 -10.87 4.66 -26.42
N ARG A 294 -10.55 3.37 -26.52
CA ARG A 294 -9.46 2.83 -27.38
C ARG A 294 -9.86 2.70 -28.86
N THR A 295 -10.18 3.81 -29.50
CA THR A 295 -10.57 3.85 -30.93
C THR A 295 -9.75 4.86 -31.71
N ARG A 296 -9.58 4.61 -33.02
CA ARG A 296 -8.86 5.52 -33.91
C ARG A 296 -9.43 6.94 -33.88
N GLY A 297 -10.76 7.08 -33.96
CA GLY A 297 -11.43 8.37 -33.94
C GLY A 297 -11.28 9.14 -32.63
N SER A 298 -11.09 8.44 -31.50
CA SER A 298 -10.78 9.07 -30.22
C SER A 298 -9.37 9.66 -30.20
N ALA A 299 -8.38 8.88 -30.69
CA ALA A 299 -6.99 9.34 -30.81
C ALA A 299 -6.86 10.51 -31.82
N ASP A 300 -7.55 10.44 -32.95
CA ASP A 300 -7.57 11.52 -33.95
C ASP A 300 -8.15 12.81 -33.38
N TYR A 301 -9.20 12.71 -32.55
CA TYR A 301 -9.75 13.88 -31.86
C TYR A 301 -8.79 14.47 -30.84
N LEU A 302 -8.12 13.64 -30.03
CA LEU A 302 -7.11 14.09 -29.08
C LEU A 302 -5.97 14.83 -29.79
N ARG A 303 -5.47 14.32 -30.92
CA ARG A 303 -4.49 15.03 -31.74
C ARG A 303 -5.00 16.41 -32.19
N ASN A 304 -6.19 16.48 -32.78
CA ASN A 304 -6.75 17.76 -33.23
C ASN A 304 -6.97 18.73 -32.06
N LEU A 305 -7.31 18.20 -30.88
CA LEU A 305 -7.46 18.99 -29.67
C LEU A 305 -6.11 19.53 -29.18
N TYR A 306 -5.04 18.74 -29.23
CA TYR A 306 -3.68 19.21 -28.92
C TYR A 306 -3.32 20.43 -29.77
N ASP A 307 -3.50 20.33 -31.09
CA ASP A 307 -3.21 21.40 -32.05
C ASP A 307 -4.07 22.66 -31.78
N ALA A 308 -5.28 22.50 -31.24
CA ALA A 308 -6.19 23.60 -30.95
C ALA A 308 -5.99 24.25 -29.56
N LEU A 309 -5.26 23.61 -28.65
CA LEU A 309 -5.07 24.09 -27.28
C LEU A 309 -3.96 25.14 -27.16
N ASP A 310 -3.07 25.23 -28.16
CA ASP A 310 -1.96 26.19 -28.21
C ASP A 310 -1.19 26.19 -26.87
N ASP A 311 -0.85 27.34 -26.29
CA ASP A 311 -0.07 27.45 -25.05
C ASP A 311 -0.80 27.01 -23.75
N THR A 312 -1.93 26.31 -23.82
CA THR A 312 -2.61 25.78 -22.61
C THR A 312 -1.98 24.47 -22.14
N ILE A 313 -0.74 24.56 -21.64
CA ILE A 313 0.15 23.44 -21.29
C ILE A 313 -0.54 22.35 -20.45
N GLN A 314 -1.29 22.72 -19.40
CA GLN A 314 -1.96 21.74 -18.53
C GLN A 314 -2.98 20.85 -19.28
N LEU A 315 -3.65 21.39 -20.31
CA LEU A 315 -4.58 20.63 -21.13
C LEU A 315 -3.86 19.83 -22.22
N GLN A 316 -2.74 20.33 -22.74
CA GLN A 316 -1.86 19.57 -23.65
C GLN A 316 -1.33 18.32 -22.96
N TYR A 317 -0.90 18.43 -21.70
CA TYR A 317 -0.46 17.27 -20.89
C TYR A 317 -1.56 16.24 -20.73
N ALA A 318 -2.78 16.68 -20.40
CA ALA A 318 -3.92 15.76 -20.31
C ALA A 318 -4.17 15.04 -21.64
N VAL A 319 -4.06 15.74 -22.78
CA VAL A 319 -4.19 15.12 -24.10
C VAL A 319 -3.10 14.06 -24.34
N LEU A 320 -1.84 14.38 -24.07
CA LEU A 320 -0.71 13.46 -24.23
C LEU A 320 -0.85 12.22 -23.32
N GLU A 321 -1.22 12.42 -22.06
CA GLU A 321 -1.47 11.35 -21.10
C GLU A 321 -2.58 10.41 -21.59
N ASN A 322 -3.69 10.98 -22.09
CA ASN A 322 -4.83 10.19 -22.56
C ASN A 322 -4.54 9.44 -23.88
N LEU A 323 -3.65 9.95 -24.74
CA LEU A 323 -3.16 9.18 -25.89
C LEU A 323 -2.42 7.92 -25.43
N LEU A 324 -1.56 8.03 -24.42
CA LEU A 324 -0.81 6.90 -23.88
C LEU A 324 -1.72 5.92 -23.11
N GLN A 325 -2.68 6.41 -22.32
CA GLN A 325 -3.63 5.57 -21.58
C GLN A 325 -4.53 4.70 -22.49
N GLN A 326 -4.73 5.10 -23.75
CA GLN A 326 -5.43 4.25 -24.73
C GLN A 326 -4.68 2.95 -25.02
N LYS A 327 -3.37 2.88 -24.79
CA LYS A 327 -2.55 1.66 -24.97
C LYS A 327 -2.74 1.00 -26.34
N THR A 328 -2.82 1.82 -27.39
CA THR A 328 -2.86 1.35 -28.77
C THR A 328 -1.62 1.81 -29.53
N VAL A 329 -1.15 0.99 -30.48
CA VAL A 329 -0.03 1.35 -31.36
C VAL A 329 -0.31 2.66 -32.10
N TYR A 330 -1.55 2.90 -32.51
CA TYR A 330 -1.93 4.13 -33.21
C TYR A 330 -1.80 5.37 -32.32
N ALA A 331 -2.32 5.32 -31.10
CA ALA A 331 -2.26 6.46 -30.18
C ALA A 331 -0.82 6.77 -29.74
N TYR A 332 0.02 5.74 -29.51
CA TYR A 332 1.44 5.93 -29.21
C TYR A 332 2.19 6.61 -30.38
N ARG A 333 1.90 6.22 -31.63
CA ARG A 333 2.49 6.89 -32.80
C ARG A 333 2.06 8.35 -32.92
N LEU A 334 0.78 8.65 -32.66
CA LEU A 334 0.32 10.05 -32.65
C LEU A 334 1.00 10.84 -31.54
N PHE A 335 1.13 10.28 -30.34
CA PHE A 335 1.89 10.88 -29.25
C PHE A 335 3.35 11.20 -29.67
N SER A 336 4.04 10.25 -30.30
CA SER A 336 5.43 10.46 -30.73
C SER A 336 5.55 11.47 -31.86
N ASP A 337 4.60 11.49 -32.80
CA ASP A 337 4.52 12.49 -33.86
C ASP A 337 4.34 13.92 -33.28
N LEU A 338 3.50 14.08 -32.26
CA LEU A 338 3.30 15.36 -31.57
C LEU A 338 4.59 15.84 -30.91
N LEU A 339 5.24 14.99 -30.11
CA LEU A 339 6.50 15.36 -29.45
C LEU A 339 7.65 15.61 -30.43
N ARG A 340 7.70 14.91 -31.56
CA ARG A 340 8.73 15.14 -32.59
C ARG A 340 8.56 16.50 -33.26
N ASN A 341 7.32 16.98 -33.41
CA ASN A 341 7.04 18.27 -34.05
C ASN A 341 7.24 19.42 -33.07
N GLU A 342 6.63 19.34 -31.89
CA GLU A 342 6.66 20.38 -30.87
C GLU A 342 6.45 19.76 -29.48
N ALA A 343 7.55 19.33 -28.86
CA ALA A 343 7.53 18.87 -27.48
C ALA A 343 7.20 20.03 -26.54
N PRO A 344 6.17 19.91 -25.68
CA PRO A 344 5.83 20.98 -24.75
C PRO A 344 6.94 21.16 -23.72
N VAL A 345 7.11 22.37 -23.20
CA VAL A 345 7.97 22.59 -22.03
C VAL A 345 7.44 21.75 -20.87
N LEU A 346 8.33 21.18 -20.05
CA LEU A 346 7.93 20.42 -18.86
C LEU A 346 7.98 21.34 -17.64
N ASP A 347 6.86 21.97 -17.31
CA ASP A 347 6.71 22.80 -16.11
C ASP A 347 6.04 22.00 -15.00
N PHE A 348 6.79 21.04 -14.44
CA PHE A 348 6.37 20.30 -13.25
C PHE A 348 6.72 21.04 -11.95
N ALA A 349 7.30 22.24 -12.04
CA ALA A 349 7.86 22.98 -10.91
C ALA A 349 6.81 23.76 -10.10
N GLY A 350 5.56 23.80 -10.56
CA GLY A 350 4.47 24.60 -9.96
C GLY A 350 3.22 23.84 -9.50
N GLU A 351 3.12 22.52 -9.67
CA GLU A 351 2.01 21.74 -9.10
C GLU A 351 2.40 21.26 -7.70
N ASP A 352 1.70 21.81 -6.69
CA ASP A 352 1.89 21.56 -5.25
C ASP A 352 2.34 20.13 -4.95
N PHE A 353 3.61 20.05 -4.57
CA PHE A 353 4.23 18.93 -3.90
C PHE A 353 3.48 18.65 -2.57
N SER A 354 2.43 17.86 -2.62
CA SER A 354 2.05 16.99 -1.50
C SER A 354 2.86 15.70 -1.62
N PHE A 355 4.16 15.80 -1.36
CA PHE A 355 4.89 14.64 -0.86
C PHE A 355 4.37 14.40 0.56
N GLY A 356 3.43 13.47 0.68
CA GLY A 356 2.98 12.96 1.97
C GLY A 356 1.82 13.73 2.59
N ASP A 357 0.62 13.59 2.02
CA ASP A 357 -0.53 13.36 2.90
C ASP A 357 -0.57 11.86 3.24
N TYR A 358 0.11 11.49 4.32
CA TYR A 358 -0.04 10.21 5.01
C TYR A 358 -1.34 10.16 5.82
N SER A 359 -2.37 10.93 5.47
CA SER A 359 -3.69 10.71 6.03
C SER A 359 -4.19 9.32 5.64
N VAL A 360 -4.84 8.65 6.59
CA VAL A 360 -5.56 7.38 6.40
C VAL A 360 -6.57 7.46 5.23
N LYS A 361 -6.98 8.68 4.84
CA LYS A 361 -7.83 9.00 3.69
C LYS A 361 -7.12 8.76 2.34
N SER A 362 -5.87 9.21 2.19
CA SER A 362 -5.00 8.99 1.01
C SER A 362 -4.63 7.52 0.80
N LEU A 363 -4.59 6.74 1.89
CA LEU A 363 -4.41 5.29 1.84
C LEU A 363 -5.69 4.56 1.43
N LEU A 364 -6.87 5.04 1.80
CA LEU A 364 -8.15 4.44 1.39
C LEU A 364 -8.51 4.75 -0.08
N ASP A 365 -8.15 5.94 -0.58
CA ASP A 365 -8.34 6.32 -1.99
C ASP A 365 -7.48 5.46 -2.94
N ARG A 366 -6.25 5.12 -2.52
CA ARG A 366 -5.34 4.23 -3.26
C ARG A 366 -5.77 2.76 -3.29
N TYR A 367 -6.57 2.32 -2.32
CA TYR A 367 -7.01 0.92 -2.23
C TYR A 367 -8.29 0.62 -3.02
N GLN A 368 -9.04 1.65 -3.43
CA GLN A 368 -10.40 1.46 -3.96
C GLN A 368 -10.53 1.67 -5.46
N TRP A 369 -9.54 2.33 -6.08
CA TRP A 369 -9.52 2.55 -7.51
C TRP A 369 -8.19 2.01 -8.05
N GLY A 370 -8.25 0.91 -8.81
CA GLY A 370 -7.17 0.53 -9.72
C GLY A 370 -6.98 1.52 -10.88
N GLU A 371 -7.35 2.79 -10.69
CA GLU A 371 -7.17 3.89 -11.62
C GLU A 371 -6.01 4.77 -11.15
N ARG A 372 -5.10 4.99 -12.09
CA ARG A 372 -3.84 5.71 -11.94
C ARG A 372 -4.12 7.16 -11.59
N VAL A 373 -3.28 7.73 -10.73
CA VAL A 373 -3.33 9.16 -10.40
C VAL A 373 -3.06 9.96 -11.67
N LYS A 374 -4.11 10.55 -12.26
CA LYS A 374 -4.02 11.43 -13.44
C LYS A 374 -3.42 12.77 -13.02
N ASN A 375 -2.09 12.79 -12.92
CA ASN A 375 -1.33 13.91 -12.40
C ASN A 375 -0.81 14.85 -13.51
N GLY A 376 -1.12 14.62 -14.79
CA GLY A 376 -0.58 15.42 -15.89
C GLY A 376 0.88 15.09 -16.24
N LYS A 377 1.53 14.13 -15.56
CA LYS A 377 2.87 13.65 -15.90
C LYS A 377 2.78 12.54 -16.94
N PHE A 378 2.42 12.92 -18.16
CA PHE A 378 2.22 11.98 -19.27
C PHE A 378 3.43 11.06 -19.53
N LEU A 379 4.65 11.47 -19.14
CA LEU A 379 5.86 10.63 -19.29
C LEU A 379 5.81 9.36 -18.43
N ASP A 380 5.11 9.37 -17.29
CA ASP A 380 4.98 8.19 -16.42
C ASP A 380 4.18 7.07 -17.11
N GLU A 381 3.25 7.40 -18.01
CA GLU A 381 2.46 6.43 -18.78
C GLU A 381 3.32 5.67 -19.82
N LEU A 382 4.52 6.15 -20.14
CA LEU A 382 5.46 5.44 -21.01
C LEU A 382 6.03 4.18 -20.31
N ASP A 383 6.12 4.19 -18.98
CA ASP A 383 6.59 3.05 -18.20
C ASP A 383 5.56 1.93 -18.11
N ASP A 384 4.29 2.28 -18.26
CA ASP A 384 3.18 1.34 -18.09
C ASP A 384 2.99 0.36 -19.25
N SER A 385 3.49 0.73 -20.43
CA SER A 385 3.45 -0.12 -21.61
C SER A 385 4.78 -0.07 -22.35
N LEU A 386 5.86 -0.48 -21.67
CA LEU A 386 7.22 -0.45 -22.21
C LEU A 386 7.35 -1.07 -23.61
N ALA A 387 6.57 -2.13 -23.91
CA ALA A 387 6.55 -2.75 -25.24
C ALA A 387 6.01 -1.80 -26.33
N LEU A 388 5.01 -0.97 -26.03
CA LEU A 388 4.51 0.08 -26.94
C LEU A 388 5.48 1.24 -27.00
N THR A 389 6.01 1.67 -25.85
CA THR A 389 7.03 2.75 -25.77
C THR A 389 8.25 2.43 -26.62
N ARG A 390 8.71 1.17 -26.61
CA ARG A 390 9.80 0.70 -27.47
C ARG A 390 9.56 0.99 -28.95
N THR A 391 8.31 0.96 -29.42
CA THR A 391 7.99 1.20 -30.84
C THR A 391 8.14 2.66 -31.26
N ILE A 392 8.05 3.59 -30.31
CA ILE A 392 8.15 5.03 -30.55
C ILE A 392 9.45 5.64 -30.03
N LEU A 393 10.27 4.87 -29.31
CA LEU A 393 11.52 5.34 -28.74
C LEU A 393 12.43 6.09 -29.73
N PRO A 394 12.59 5.68 -31.01
CA PRO A 394 13.41 6.44 -31.96
C PRO A 394 13.00 7.91 -32.13
N ASP A 395 11.70 8.22 -32.03
CA ASP A 395 11.19 9.59 -32.09
C ASP A 395 11.42 10.36 -30.77
N LEU A 396 11.54 9.65 -29.64
CA LEU A 396 11.75 10.23 -28.31
C LEU A 396 13.23 10.48 -27.98
N LEU A 397 14.15 9.66 -28.51
CA LEU A 397 15.59 9.80 -28.23
C LEU A 397 16.17 11.20 -28.51
N PRO A 398 15.76 11.94 -29.57
CA PRO A 398 16.24 13.30 -29.79
C PRO A 398 15.96 14.26 -28.62
N LEU A 399 14.89 14.01 -27.86
CA LEU A 399 14.51 14.82 -26.70
C LEU A 399 15.50 14.69 -25.52
N LEU A 400 16.41 13.71 -25.53
CA LEU A 400 17.53 13.63 -24.56
C LEU A 400 18.49 14.83 -24.63
N ASN A 401 18.37 15.66 -25.67
CA ASN A 401 19.13 16.90 -25.81
C ASN A 401 18.43 18.10 -25.17
N LEU A 402 17.19 17.94 -24.70
CA LEU A 402 16.45 18.95 -23.95
C LEU A 402 16.64 18.68 -22.45
N GLU A 403 16.94 19.73 -21.68
CA GLU A 403 17.28 19.62 -20.25
C GLU A 403 16.14 18.97 -19.46
N ASP A 404 14.92 19.47 -19.62
CA ASP A 404 13.77 19.01 -18.84
C ASP A 404 13.37 17.55 -19.17
N TYR A 405 13.66 17.09 -20.39
CA TYR A 405 13.34 15.73 -20.85
C TYR A 405 14.43 14.71 -20.54
N LYS A 406 15.66 15.16 -20.27
CA LYS A 406 16.81 14.26 -20.12
C LYS A 406 16.60 13.25 -19.01
N SER A 407 16.30 13.72 -17.79
CA SER A 407 16.13 12.85 -16.62
C SER A 407 15.04 11.78 -16.80
N PRO A 408 13.78 12.13 -17.16
CA PRO A 408 12.74 11.12 -17.32
C PRO A 408 13.02 10.13 -18.46
N LEU A 409 13.60 10.58 -19.58
CA LEU A 409 13.95 9.68 -20.69
C LEU A 409 15.14 8.77 -20.37
N MET A 410 16.11 9.26 -19.59
CA MET A 410 17.21 8.44 -19.09
C MET A 410 16.67 7.33 -18.17
N SER A 411 15.77 7.66 -17.24
CA SER A 411 15.08 6.67 -16.41
C SER A 411 14.30 5.63 -17.23
N LEU A 412 13.54 6.09 -18.24
CA LEU A 412 12.80 5.23 -19.16
C LEU A 412 13.73 4.28 -19.94
N LEU A 413 14.88 4.77 -20.42
CA LEU A 413 15.89 3.93 -21.07
C LEU A 413 16.40 2.82 -20.14
N GLY A 414 16.66 3.16 -18.88
CA GLY A 414 17.03 2.18 -17.85
C GLY A 414 15.99 1.07 -17.70
N LYS A 415 14.71 1.44 -17.56
CA LYS A 415 13.59 0.50 -17.42
C LYS A 415 13.42 -0.40 -18.65
N LEU A 416 13.57 0.16 -19.85
CA LEU A 416 13.50 -0.60 -21.11
C LEU A 416 14.66 -1.60 -21.25
N ILE A 417 15.86 -1.26 -20.78
CA ILE A 417 17.02 -2.17 -20.75
C ILE A 417 16.81 -3.28 -19.72
N ASP A 418 16.37 -2.93 -18.51
CA ASP A 418 16.13 -3.90 -17.43
C ASP A 418 15.01 -4.89 -17.83
N SER A 419 14.02 -4.43 -18.61
CA SER A 419 12.95 -5.26 -19.18
C SER A 419 13.36 -6.03 -20.45
N ASN A 420 14.63 -5.97 -20.86
CA ASN A 420 15.17 -6.61 -22.06
C ASN A 420 14.44 -6.22 -23.37
N LEU A 421 13.89 -5.01 -23.43
CA LEU A 421 13.18 -4.47 -24.60
C LEU A 421 14.06 -3.64 -25.52
N LEU A 422 15.26 -3.26 -25.05
CA LEU A 422 16.26 -2.54 -25.85
C LEU A 422 17.49 -3.38 -26.14
N GLN A 423 17.95 -3.28 -27.39
CA GLN A 423 19.21 -3.81 -27.86
C GLN A 423 20.20 -2.67 -28.11
N PRO A 424 21.52 -2.91 -28.04
CA PRO A 424 22.53 -1.84 -28.17
C PRO A 424 22.39 -1.01 -29.45
N ARG A 425 22.07 -1.66 -30.57
CA ARG A 425 21.83 -1.02 -31.87
C ARG A 425 20.72 0.04 -31.85
N ASP A 426 19.77 -0.06 -30.91
CA ASP A 426 18.59 0.81 -30.86
C ASP A 426 18.93 2.22 -30.35
N TYR A 427 20.05 2.38 -29.64
CA TYR A 427 20.52 3.64 -29.08
C TYR A 427 21.99 3.92 -29.40
N GLU A 428 22.61 3.14 -30.28
CA GLU A 428 24.02 3.25 -30.66
C GLU A 428 24.40 4.65 -31.18
N ALA A 429 23.49 5.34 -31.87
CA ALA A 429 23.70 6.71 -32.33
C ALA A 429 23.97 7.70 -31.18
N TYR A 430 23.53 7.40 -29.96
CA TYR A 430 23.73 8.21 -28.75
C TYR A 430 24.91 7.73 -27.91
N PHE A 431 25.62 6.68 -28.33
CA PHE A 431 26.77 6.12 -27.60
C PHE A 431 27.80 7.20 -27.23
N SER A 432 28.20 8.04 -28.19
CA SER A 432 29.19 9.09 -27.94
C SER A 432 28.70 10.11 -26.89
N LYS A 433 27.41 10.47 -26.91
CA LYS A 433 26.81 11.35 -25.90
C LYS A 433 26.88 10.70 -24.52
N PHE A 434 26.37 9.48 -24.38
CA PHE A 434 26.40 8.75 -23.11
C PHE A 434 27.83 8.58 -22.57
N LEU A 435 28.80 8.30 -23.44
CA LEU A 435 30.20 8.17 -23.04
C LEU A 435 30.80 9.49 -22.53
N VAL A 436 30.54 10.61 -23.19
CA VAL A 436 31.03 11.92 -22.76
C VAL A 436 30.39 12.33 -21.43
N GLU A 437 29.07 12.16 -21.31
CA GLU A 437 28.34 12.50 -20.10
C GLU A 437 28.75 11.62 -18.92
N ALA A 438 28.92 10.31 -19.11
CA ALA A 438 29.45 9.41 -18.08
C ALA A 438 30.86 9.82 -17.61
N LYS A 439 31.74 10.22 -18.53
CA LYS A 439 33.08 10.72 -18.19
C LYS A 439 33.03 12.03 -17.42
N GLN A 440 32.10 12.91 -17.77
CA GLN A 440 31.91 14.18 -17.05
C GLN A 440 31.38 13.92 -15.64
N GLU A 441 30.41 13.02 -15.51
CA GLU A 441 29.82 12.66 -14.22
C GLU A 441 30.85 11.94 -13.32
N LEU A 442 31.70 11.07 -13.89
CA LEU A 442 32.82 10.48 -13.16
C LEU A 442 33.84 11.52 -12.66
N LYS A 443 34.08 12.59 -13.42
CA LYS A 443 34.93 13.69 -12.95
C LYS A 443 34.30 14.42 -11.78
N LYS A 444 32.99 14.67 -11.82
CA LYS A 444 32.25 15.27 -10.69
C LYS A 444 32.31 14.37 -9.46
N GLN A 445 32.06 13.07 -9.63
CA GLN A 445 32.19 12.07 -8.56
C GLN A 445 33.58 12.11 -7.92
N ALA A 446 34.65 12.04 -8.71
CA ALA A 446 36.02 12.09 -8.19
C ALA A 446 36.36 13.40 -7.48
N ILE A 447 35.83 14.54 -7.95
CA ILE A 447 36.00 15.85 -7.29
C ILE A 447 35.26 15.86 -5.94
N ALA A 448 34.03 15.37 -5.90
CA ALA A 448 33.22 15.29 -4.69
C ALA A 448 33.87 14.36 -3.64
N GLU A 449 34.32 13.18 -4.05
CA GLU A 449 35.04 12.23 -3.19
C GLU A 449 36.33 12.83 -2.62
N LYS A 450 37.13 13.49 -3.47
CA LYS A 450 38.36 14.14 -3.03
C LYS A 450 38.08 15.27 -2.04
N ARG A 451 37.02 16.06 -2.29
CA ARG A 451 36.58 17.11 -1.37
C ARG A 451 36.16 16.53 -0.02
N LYS A 452 35.30 15.49 0.00
CA LYS A 452 34.89 14.79 1.22
C LYS A 452 36.09 14.21 1.98
N ALA A 453 37.07 13.65 1.27
CA ALA A 453 38.30 13.14 1.88
C ALA A 453 39.19 14.23 2.50
N ILE A 454 39.29 15.41 1.85
CA ILE A 454 40.01 16.57 2.38
C ILE A 454 39.30 17.10 3.63
N GLU A 455 37.98 17.32 3.56
CA GLU A 455 37.16 17.80 4.69
C GLU A 455 37.33 16.86 5.90
N LYS A 456 37.20 15.55 5.70
CA LYS A 456 37.41 14.54 6.76
C LYS A 456 38.83 14.56 7.34
N ALA A 457 39.84 14.79 6.50
CA ALA A 457 41.23 14.90 6.94
C ALA A 457 41.51 16.19 7.71
N GLU A 458 40.83 17.30 7.37
CA GLU A 458 40.91 18.57 8.10
C GLU A 458 40.20 18.50 9.45
N GLU A 459 38.99 17.93 9.49
CA GLU A 459 38.25 17.68 10.73
C GLU A 459 39.04 16.81 11.71
N SER A 460 39.79 15.82 11.21
CA SER A 460 40.62 14.94 12.06
C SER A 460 41.78 15.66 12.77
N LYS A 461 42.13 16.89 12.35
CA LYS A 461 43.21 17.71 12.92
C LYS A 461 42.73 18.70 13.99
N ILE A 462 41.42 18.90 14.13
CA ILE A 462 40.83 19.82 15.10
C ILE A 462 40.46 19.04 16.37
N GLU A 463 40.91 19.52 17.54
CA GLU A 463 40.47 18.97 18.83
C GLU A 463 38.95 19.14 18.97
N LYS A 464 38.23 18.02 19.00
CA LYS A 464 36.76 17.99 18.99
C LYS A 464 36.17 18.75 20.18
N THR A 465 35.62 19.94 19.97
CA THR A 465 34.61 20.53 20.85
C THR A 465 33.26 19.87 20.57
N LYS A 466 32.49 19.59 21.63
CA LYS A 466 31.26 18.77 21.66
C LYS A 466 30.06 19.27 20.82
N ALA A 467 30.25 20.20 19.90
CA ALA A 467 29.16 20.95 19.24
C ALA A 467 29.10 20.80 17.71
N SER A 468 29.57 19.68 17.14
CA SER A 468 29.28 19.33 15.72
C SER A 468 28.57 17.98 15.63
N TYR A 469 27.41 17.86 16.27
CA TYR A 469 26.44 16.78 16.01
C TYR A 469 25.49 17.16 14.87
N LEU A 470 26.03 17.64 13.76
CA LEU A 470 25.35 17.47 12.47
C LEU A 470 26.00 16.21 11.88
N ASP A 471 25.46 15.08 12.32
CA ASP A 471 25.73 13.77 11.76
C ASP A 471 25.24 13.83 10.31
N ALA A 472 26.12 14.21 9.39
CA ALA A 472 25.87 13.99 7.98
C ALA A 472 25.72 12.48 7.86
N SER A 473 24.51 11.99 7.60
CA SER A 473 24.29 10.57 7.36
C SER A 473 25.32 10.14 6.33
N ASP A 474 26.19 9.20 6.70
CA ASP A 474 27.06 8.49 5.77
C ASP A 474 26.20 7.50 4.93
N GLU A 475 24.98 7.91 4.56
CA GLU A 475 24.16 7.23 3.58
C GLU A 475 24.82 7.47 2.22
N ASP A 476 25.40 6.38 1.72
CA ASP A 476 26.03 6.32 0.42
C ASP A 476 24.94 5.96 -0.59
N ASP A 477 24.12 6.96 -0.98
CA ASP A 477 23.06 6.80 -1.99
C ASP A 477 23.63 6.40 -3.36
N GLY A 478 24.95 6.47 -3.51
CA GLY A 478 25.66 6.17 -4.74
C GLY A 478 25.50 7.27 -5.77
N ASN A 479 25.58 6.86 -7.04
CA ASN A 479 25.39 7.77 -8.16
C ASN A 479 24.54 7.07 -9.23
N ASP A 480 23.24 7.32 -9.18
CA ASP A 480 22.25 6.70 -10.07
C ASP A 480 22.51 7.01 -11.54
N ASP A 481 22.95 8.23 -11.85
CA ASP A 481 23.34 8.63 -13.21
C ASP A 481 24.47 7.74 -13.74
N LEU A 482 25.54 7.58 -12.95
CA LEU A 482 26.64 6.70 -13.31
C LEU A 482 26.22 5.23 -13.38
N GLY A 483 25.35 4.78 -12.48
CA GLY A 483 24.73 3.45 -12.53
C GLY A 483 23.98 3.22 -13.84
N LEU A 484 23.23 4.21 -14.31
CA LEU A 484 22.49 4.15 -15.57
C LEU A 484 23.39 4.25 -16.80
N TYR A 485 24.39 5.14 -16.80
CA TYR A 485 25.38 5.19 -17.87
C TYR A 485 26.16 3.87 -17.96
N ALA A 486 26.45 3.22 -16.83
CA ALA A 486 27.04 1.89 -16.82
C ALA A 486 26.14 0.91 -17.59
N LYS A 487 24.84 0.84 -17.28
CA LYS A 487 23.87 -0.02 -18.00
C LYS A 487 23.88 0.23 -19.51
N LEU A 488 23.90 1.50 -19.93
CA LEU A 488 23.87 1.91 -21.34
C LEU A 488 25.17 1.56 -22.08
N LEU A 489 26.32 1.74 -21.45
CA LEU A 489 27.64 1.55 -22.07
C LEU A 489 28.12 0.10 -22.02
N LEU A 490 27.68 -0.67 -21.03
CA LEU A 490 28.14 -2.04 -20.77
C LEU A 490 28.03 -2.99 -21.98
N PRO A 491 26.98 -2.93 -22.82
CA PRO A 491 26.90 -3.77 -24.01
C PRO A 491 27.99 -3.48 -25.06
N PHE A 492 28.63 -2.31 -25.03
CA PHE A 492 29.70 -1.91 -25.95
C PHE A 492 31.11 -2.22 -25.40
N MET A 493 31.24 -2.91 -24.26
CA MET A 493 32.53 -3.23 -23.65
C MET A 493 33.49 -4.03 -24.55
N GLU A 494 32.97 -4.82 -25.49
CA GLU A 494 33.80 -5.61 -26.42
C GLU A 494 34.06 -4.83 -27.71
N SER A 495 33.02 -4.28 -28.33
CA SER A 495 33.14 -3.55 -29.60
C SER A 495 33.86 -2.20 -29.46
N GLN A 496 33.79 -1.57 -28.28
CA GLN A 496 34.39 -0.26 -27.97
C GLN A 496 35.27 -0.33 -26.71
N ALA A 497 35.98 -1.44 -26.52
CA ALA A 497 36.76 -1.75 -25.32
C ALA A 497 37.69 -0.62 -24.85
N ALA A 498 38.40 0.03 -25.78
CA ALA A 498 39.33 1.13 -25.46
C ALA A 498 38.64 2.37 -24.87
N LEU A 499 37.34 2.55 -25.14
CA LEU A 499 36.56 3.70 -24.68
C LEU A 499 35.76 3.38 -23.41
N VAL A 500 35.16 2.19 -23.33
CA VAL A 500 34.23 1.81 -22.27
C VAL A 500 34.95 1.22 -21.06
N ASN A 501 35.96 0.36 -21.25
CA ASN A 501 36.62 -0.31 -20.14
C ASN A 501 37.26 0.67 -19.14
N PRO A 502 37.91 1.77 -19.56
CA PRO A 502 38.42 2.76 -18.61
C PRO A 502 37.34 3.39 -17.73
N VAL A 503 36.14 3.63 -18.27
CA VAL A 503 35.00 4.20 -17.53
C VAL A 503 34.53 3.21 -16.46
N MET A 504 34.31 1.95 -16.84
CA MET A 504 33.91 0.89 -15.90
C MET A 504 34.95 0.66 -14.81
N GLN A 505 36.24 0.66 -15.17
CA GLN A 505 37.31 0.50 -14.20
C GLN A 505 37.44 1.69 -13.25
N GLN A 506 37.11 2.91 -13.69
CA GLN A 506 37.04 4.08 -12.82
C GLN A 506 35.88 3.97 -11.83
N MET A 507 34.69 3.55 -12.29
CA MET A 507 33.53 3.28 -11.42
C MET A 507 33.86 2.20 -10.36
N LEU A 508 34.52 1.11 -10.76
CA LEU A 508 34.95 0.05 -9.83
C LEU A 508 36.04 0.49 -8.83
N ARG A 509 36.70 1.64 -9.06
CA ARG A 509 37.74 2.21 -8.19
C ARG A 509 37.24 3.43 -7.38
N SER A 510 36.04 3.91 -7.65
CA SER A 510 35.41 5.04 -6.95
C SER A 510 35.37 4.79 -5.44
N GLY A 511 35.56 5.84 -4.65
CA GLY A 511 35.51 5.78 -3.18
C GLY A 511 34.11 5.55 -2.62
N ASP A 512 33.08 5.83 -3.42
CA ASP A 512 31.67 5.51 -3.18
C ASP A 512 31.44 4.00 -3.35
N LYS A 513 31.03 3.35 -2.25
CA LYS A 513 30.86 1.89 -2.20
C LYS A 513 29.62 1.48 -2.97
N ARG A 514 28.55 2.30 -2.95
CA ARG A 514 27.29 1.98 -3.61
C ARG A 514 27.43 1.99 -5.12
N LEU A 515 28.08 3.00 -5.68
CA LEU A 515 28.46 3.06 -7.10
C LEU A 515 29.35 1.88 -7.49
N ARG A 516 30.36 1.56 -6.67
CA ARG A 516 31.25 0.43 -6.89
C ARG A 516 30.48 -0.90 -6.90
N TYR A 517 29.56 -1.09 -5.95
CA TYR A 517 28.70 -2.27 -5.82
C TYR A 517 27.77 -2.40 -7.04
N ASN A 518 27.04 -1.33 -7.38
CA ASN A 518 26.12 -1.28 -8.51
C ASN A 518 26.82 -1.58 -9.83
N THR A 519 28.03 -1.05 -10.03
CA THR A 519 28.83 -1.35 -11.23
C THR A 519 29.28 -2.81 -11.25
N PHE A 520 29.75 -3.32 -10.11
CA PHE A 520 30.18 -4.70 -9.96
C PHE A 520 29.05 -5.68 -10.27
N ILE A 521 27.87 -5.51 -9.67
CA ILE A 521 26.78 -6.45 -9.86
C ILE A 521 26.27 -6.42 -11.30
N GLN A 522 26.24 -5.26 -11.97
CA GLN A 522 25.89 -5.19 -13.40
C GLN A 522 26.86 -6.01 -14.28
N LEU A 523 28.16 -5.99 -13.99
CA LEU A 523 29.15 -6.83 -14.69
C LEU A 523 28.87 -8.33 -14.47
N VAL A 524 28.56 -8.72 -13.23
CA VAL A 524 28.18 -10.10 -12.89
C VAL A 524 26.94 -10.53 -13.66
N GLN A 525 25.89 -9.70 -13.68
CA GLN A 525 24.63 -9.95 -14.37
C GLN A 525 24.82 -10.18 -15.87
N LYS A 526 25.71 -9.40 -16.52
CA LYS A 526 26.03 -9.55 -17.95
C LYS A 526 27.16 -10.52 -18.26
N GLY A 527 27.70 -11.22 -17.26
CA GLY A 527 28.79 -12.20 -17.44
C GLY A 527 30.09 -11.57 -17.94
N LYS A 528 30.35 -10.31 -17.61
CA LYS A 528 31.58 -9.59 -17.96
C LYS A 528 32.65 -9.78 -16.88
N SER A 529 33.91 -9.59 -17.24
CA SER A 529 35.04 -9.71 -16.30
C SER A 529 34.99 -8.61 -15.24
N TYR A 530 35.23 -8.99 -13.99
CA TYR A 530 35.38 -8.08 -12.85
C TYR A 530 36.53 -8.56 -11.94
N PRO A 531 37.05 -7.72 -11.03
CA PRO A 531 38.03 -8.17 -10.06
C PRO A 531 37.42 -9.14 -9.03
N ASP A 532 37.91 -10.38 -8.96
CA ASP A 532 37.41 -11.43 -8.05
C ASP A 532 37.45 -11.02 -6.56
N THR A 533 38.33 -10.08 -6.21
CA THR A 533 38.43 -9.51 -4.87
C THR A 533 37.14 -8.82 -4.41
N LEU A 534 36.29 -8.35 -5.34
CA LEU A 534 35.05 -7.62 -5.02
C LEU A 534 34.00 -8.52 -4.37
N LEU A 535 33.90 -9.80 -4.76
CA LEU A 535 32.99 -10.75 -4.13
C LEU A 535 33.29 -10.87 -2.64
N ARG A 536 34.56 -11.08 -2.29
CA ARG A 536 35.00 -11.19 -0.90
C ARG A 536 34.91 -9.87 -0.16
N TYR A 537 35.15 -8.75 -0.84
CA TYR A 537 35.03 -7.41 -0.26
C TYR A 537 33.60 -7.13 0.18
N PHE A 538 32.62 -7.22 -0.74
CA PHE A 538 31.22 -6.92 -0.45
C PHE A 538 30.56 -7.96 0.45
N ALA A 539 30.87 -9.25 0.29
CA ALA A 539 30.43 -10.28 1.24
C ALA A 539 31.01 -10.07 2.65
N GLY A 540 32.15 -9.39 2.77
CA GLY A 540 32.76 -9.04 4.05
C GLY A 540 32.07 -7.87 4.76
N LEU A 541 31.36 -7.01 4.03
CA LEU A 541 30.70 -5.82 4.59
C LEU A 541 29.29 -6.16 5.05
N ASP A 542 28.99 -5.94 6.33
CA ASP A 542 27.65 -6.17 6.90
C ASP A 542 26.53 -5.45 6.13
N GLU A 543 26.82 -4.29 5.54
CA GLU A 543 25.86 -3.47 4.80
C GLU A 543 25.55 -3.99 3.38
N TYR A 544 26.42 -4.81 2.78
CA TYR A 544 26.26 -5.33 1.41
C TYR A 544 26.14 -6.86 1.33
N ARG A 545 26.47 -7.59 2.41
CA ARG A 545 26.59 -9.05 2.37
C ARG A 545 25.29 -9.74 1.97
N PHE A 546 24.17 -9.34 2.58
CA PHE A 546 22.87 -9.95 2.29
C PHE A 546 22.30 -9.49 0.94
N GLU A 547 22.46 -8.21 0.59
CA GLU A 547 22.11 -7.70 -0.75
C GLU A 547 22.86 -8.47 -1.86
N LEU A 548 24.18 -8.68 -1.69
CA LEU A 548 24.98 -9.48 -2.63
C LEU A 548 24.47 -10.91 -2.77
N TYR A 549 24.09 -11.53 -1.67
CA TYR A 549 23.53 -12.87 -1.68
C TYR A 549 22.21 -12.90 -2.48
N GLN A 550 21.32 -11.94 -2.26
CA GLN A 550 20.07 -11.81 -3.00
C GLN A 550 20.31 -11.55 -4.49
N ASP A 551 21.19 -10.61 -4.84
CA ASP A 551 21.46 -10.27 -6.24
C ASP A 551 22.05 -11.45 -7.01
N LEU A 552 22.96 -12.22 -6.40
CA LEU A 552 23.49 -13.45 -7.00
C LEU A 552 22.41 -14.53 -7.14
N GLN A 553 21.46 -14.61 -6.21
CA GLN A 553 20.29 -15.49 -6.36
C GLN A 553 19.43 -15.09 -7.56
N LEU A 554 19.14 -13.79 -7.73
CA LEU A 554 18.33 -13.26 -8.83
C LEU A 554 18.90 -13.63 -10.20
N VAL A 555 20.23 -13.64 -10.34
CA VAL A 555 20.91 -14.03 -11.60
C VAL A 555 21.38 -15.47 -11.66
N LYS A 556 20.96 -16.32 -10.71
CA LYS A 556 21.29 -17.75 -10.67
C LYS A 556 22.81 -18.01 -10.65
N LYS A 557 23.55 -17.20 -9.89
CA LYS A 557 25.00 -17.29 -9.69
C LYS A 557 25.38 -17.40 -8.20
N GLN A 558 24.55 -18.08 -7.41
CA GLN A 558 24.77 -18.29 -5.98
C GLN A 558 26.12 -18.95 -5.68
N ASP A 559 26.60 -19.79 -6.58
CA ASP A 559 27.90 -20.49 -6.45
C ASP A 559 29.10 -19.53 -6.38
N LEU A 560 28.93 -18.26 -6.79
CA LEU A 560 29.95 -17.22 -6.66
C LEU A 560 30.02 -16.62 -5.25
N PHE A 561 28.98 -16.78 -4.44
CA PHE A 561 28.94 -16.19 -3.11
C PHE A 561 30.01 -16.84 -2.21
N PRO A 562 30.89 -16.07 -1.54
CA PRO A 562 31.98 -16.67 -0.79
C PRO A 562 31.49 -17.55 0.36
N ALA A 563 31.87 -18.84 0.32
CA ALA A 563 31.43 -19.85 1.30
C ALA A 563 31.71 -19.46 2.77
N ALA A 564 32.74 -18.64 3.02
CA ALA A 564 33.08 -18.14 4.35
C ALA A 564 31.95 -17.33 5.00
N PHE A 565 31.11 -16.66 4.21
CA PHE A 565 30.01 -15.83 4.70
C PHE A 565 28.63 -16.47 4.45
N ASN A 566 28.58 -17.65 3.82
CA ASN A 566 27.33 -18.34 3.49
C ASN A 566 26.82 -19.15 4.70
N ASN A 567 26.39 -18.45 5.74
CA ASN A 567 25.84 -19.04 6.94
C ASN A 567 24.81 -18.10 7.58
N HIS A 568 23.92 -18.67 8.40
CA HIS A 568 22.83 -17.92 9.02
C HIS A 568 23.28 -16.74 9.89
N LEU A 569 24.44 -16.82 10.54
CA LEU A 569 24.89 -15.76 11.45
C LEU A 569 25.33 -14.52 10.68
N ASP A 570 26.16 -14.70 9.65
CA ASP A 570 26.69 -13.59 8.85
C ASP A 570 25.61 -12.96 7.96
N LEU A 571 24.83 -13.79 7.24
CA LEU A 571 23.74 -13.32 6.40
C LEU A 571 22.59 -12.77 7.24
N GLY A 572 22.25 -13.42 8.36
CA GLY A 572 21.19 -12.97 9.25
C GLY A 572 21.50 -11.64 9.92
N ARG A 573 22.76 -11.43 10.33
CA ARG A 573 23.22 -10.15 10.84
C ARG A 573 23.10 -9.04 9.78
N SER A 574 23.51 -9.32 8.55
CA SER A 574 23.44 -8.36 7.45
C SER A 574 21.98 -8.01 7.10
N ALA A 575 21.11 -9.02 6.97
CA ALA A 575 19.68 -8.84 6.74
C ALA A 575 18.99 -8.04 7.86
N LEU A 576 19.38 -8.27 9.12
CA LEU A 576 18.87 -7.50 10.24
C LEU A 576 19.28 -6.03 10.17
N LEU A 577 20.53 -5.74 9.81
CA LEU A 577 21.01 -4.37 9.70
C LEU A 577 20.37 -3.61 8.54
N GLU A 578 19.96 -4.31 7.48
CA GLU A 578 19.19 -3.72 6.37
C GLU A 578 17.78 -3.28 6.79
N THR A 579 17.21 -3.82 7.88
CA THR A 579 15.88 -3.36 8.35
C THR A 579 15.92 -1.97 9.01
N LYS A 580 17.08 -1.31 9.08
CA LYS A 580 17.26 0.02 9.66
C LYS A 580 18.10 0.89 8.73
N ASP A 581 17.44 1.89 8.16
CA ASP A 581 18.10 2.93 7.37
C ASP A 581 18.89 3.89 8.29
N TYR A 582 18.25 4.31 9.39
CA TYR A 582 18.82 5.23 10.39
C TYR A 582 19.15 4.54 11.72
N GLU A 583 20.12 5.09 12.46
CA GLU A 583 20.51 4.63 13.80
C GLU A 583 20.87 3.13 13.90
N LYS A 584 21.79 2.69 13.01
CA LYS A 584 22.38 1.36 13.11
C LYS A 584 22.98 1.15 14.51
N PRO A 585 22.81 -0.04 15.11
CA PRO A 585 23.25 -0.29 16.47
C PRO A 585 24.78 -0.20 16.57
N ASP A 586 25.29 0.46 17.62
CA ASP A 586 26.71 0.43 17.97
C ASP A 586 27.22 -1.00 18.19
N SER A 587 26.39 -1.84 18.83
CA SER A 587 26.75 -3.21 19.20
C SER A 587 25.62 -4.17 18.87
N LEU A 588 25.95 -5.31 18.23
CA LEU A 588 25.02 -6.40 17.92
C LEU A 588 25.70 -7.75 18.15
N VAL A 589 25.14 -8.58 19.04
CA VAL A 589 25.77 -9.82 19.51
C VAL A 589 24.76 -10.96 19.50
N PHE A 590 25.11 -12.07 18.87
CA PHE A 590 24.30 -13.30 18.86
C PHE A 590 24.17 -13.89 20.28
N ILE A 591 22.98 -14.41 20.60
CA ILE A 591 22.68 -15.07 21.88
C ILE A 591 22.47 -16.57 21.66
N GLN A 592 21.40 -16.94 20.98
CA GLN A 592 20.99 -18.33 20.71
C GLN A 592 19.97 -18.39 19.57
N SER A 593 19.71 -19.57 19.03
CA SER A 593 18.59 -19.82 18.13
C SER A 593 17.54 -20.70 18.80
N MET A 594 16.29 -20.61 18.34
CA MET A 594 15.18 -21.47 18.76
C MET A 594 14.42 -22.01 17.56
N PRO A 595 13.96 -23.28 17.60
CA PRO A 595 13.05 -23.79 16.60
C PRO A 595 11.69 -23.09 16.71
N ALA A 596 11.09 -22.79 15.57
CA ALA A 596 9.75 -22.23 15.47
C ALA A 596 8.98 -22.94 14.37
N THR A 597 7.66 -22.98 14.54
CA THR A 597 6.76 -23.52 13.52
C THR A 597 5.64 -22.52 13.32
N VAL A 598 5.44 -22.15 12.06
CA VAL A 598 4.43 -21.20 11.66
C VAL A 598 3.56 -21.83 10.60
N LYS A 599 2.29 -22.08 10.93
CA LYS A 599 1.42 -23.01 10.19
C LYS A 599 2.14 -24.36 10.02
N ASP A 600 2.53 -24.71 8.80
CA ASP A 600 3.23 -25.96 8.46
C ASP A 600 4.74 -25.76 8.19
N LYS A 601 5.24 -24.52 8.25
CA LYS A 601 6.66 -24.21 8.00
C LYS A 601 7.47 -24.31 9.29
N LYS A 602 8.53 -25.14 9.27
CA LYS A 602 9.50 -25.29 10.36
C LYS A 602 10.78 -24.55 10.03
N GLY A 603 11.37 -23.90 11.03
CA GLY A 603 12.64 -23.21 10.86
C GLY A 603 13.22 -22.73 12.19
N LEU A 604 14.23 -21.89 12.09
CA LEU A 604 14.98 -21.33 13.20
C LEU A 604 14.77 -19.82 13.30
N VAL A 605 14.65 -19.33 14.54
CA VAL A 605 14.68 -17.92 14.89
C VAL A 605 15.93 -17.65 15.71
N TYR A 606 16.79 -16.78 15.22
CA TYR A 606 18.04 -16.36 15.84
C TYR A 606 17.81 -15.11 16.66
N PHE A 607 18.26 -15.12 17.91
CA PHE A 607 18.15 -14.01 18.85
C PHE A 607 19.51 -13.34 19.03
N TYR A 608 19.48 -12.01 18.98
CA TYR A 608 20.61 -11.13 19.19
C TYR A 608 20.30 -10.17 20.32
N LYS A 609 21.34 -9.66 20.98
CA LYS A 609 21.25 -8.47 21.84
C LYS A 609 21.94 -7.30 21.14
N TYR A 610 21.36 -6.11 21.26
CA TYR A 610 21.95 -4.91 20.69
C TYR A 610 21.90 -3.71 21.64
N LYS A 611 22.76 -2.73 21.36
CA LYS A 611 22.69 -1.37 21.93
C LYS A 611 22.60 -0.38 20.79
N THR A 612 21.77 0.65 20.94
CA THR A 612 21.68 1.70 19.92
C THR A 612 22.93 2.57 19.99
N LYS A 613 23.29 3.04 21.19
CA LYS A 613 24.49 3.83 21.46
C LYS A 613 25.42 3.10 22.43
N LYS A 614 26.71 3.41 22.35
CA LYS A 614 27.76 2.79 23.18
C LYS A 614 27.50 2.94 24.68
N ASP A 615 26.98 4.10 25.07
CA ASP A 615 26.67 4.49 26.45
C ASP A 615 25.27 4.07 26.93
N ASP A 616 24.48 3.40 26.09
CA ASP A 616 23.18 2.87 26.50
C ASP A 616 23.36 1.88 27.67
N LEU A 617 22.60 2.12 28.74
CA LEU A 617 22.64 1.30 29.94
C LEU A 617 21.98 -0.07 29.75
N ALA A 618 21.04 -0.19 28.81
CA ALA A 618 20.26 -1.40 28.59
C ALA A 618 20.57 -2.05 27.24
N TRP A 619 20.73 -3.36 27.24
CA TRP A 619 20.68 -4.16 26.02
C TRP A 619 19.22 -4.38 25.60
N LYS A 620 18.94 -4.36 24.31
CA LYS A 620 17.65 -4.73 23.72
C LYS A 620 17.77 -6.02 22.91
N LEU A 621 16.67 -6.70 22.61
CA LEU A 621 16.65 -7.90 21.77
C LEU A 621 16.43 -7.57 20.30
N ALA A 622 17.07 -8.32 19.41
CA ALA A 622 16.74 -8.33 17.99
C ALA A 622 16.61 -9.78 17.52
N VAL A 623 15.91 -9.98 16.42
CA VAL A 623 15.54 -11.31 15.93
C VAL A 623 15.78 -11.42 14.43
N VAL A 624 16.15 -12.62 13.99
CA VAL A 624 16.28 -12.99 12.58
C VAL A 624 15.61 -14.33 12.37
N GLY A 625 14.66 -14.41 11.44
CA GLY A 625 13.91 -15.62 11.18
C GLY A 625 12.73 -15.32 10.25
N LEU A 626 11.89 -16.27 9.89
CA LEU A 626 12.09 -17.70 10.04
C LEU A 626 13.11 -18.19 9.01
N LEU A 627 14.25 -18.73 9.45
CA LEU A 627 15.27 -19.31 8.56
C LEU A 627 15.11 -20.82 8.43
N PRO A 628 15.51 -21.45 7.31
CA PRO A 628 15.47 -22.91 7.16
C PRO A 628 16.32 -23.62 8.21
N GLU A 629 16.06 -24.90 8.47
CA GLU A 629 16.91 -25.70 9.36
C GLU A 629 18.28 -26.04 8.73
N ASN A 630 18.38 -26.00 7.40
CA ASN A 630 19.62 -26.24 6.68
C ASN A 630 20.57 -25.03 6.83
N PRO A 631 21.74 -25.16 7.49
CA PRO A 631 22.65 -24.04 7.77
C PRO A 631 23.29 -23.41 6.53
N ALA A 632 23.26 -24.10 5.38
CA ALA A 632 23.79 -23.61 4.10
C ALA A 632 22.70 -23.02 3.19
N ALA A 633 21.43 -23.00 3.64
CA ALA A 633 20.32 -22.42 2.91
C ALA A 633 19.84 -21.16 3.64
N PHE A 634 20.08 -20.00 3.05
CA PHE A 634 19.58 -18.74 3.58
C PHE A 634 18.43 -18.27 2.70
N GLU A 635 17.20 -18.49 3.14
CA GLU A 635 16.00 -18.00 2.47
C GLU A 635 15.01 -17.61 3.56
N PHE A 636 14.65 -16.33 3.62
CA PHE A 636 13.35 -15.98 4.17
C PHE A 636 12.37 -16.51 3.15
N ASP A 637 11.70 -17.62 3.44
CA ASP A 637 10.88 -18.38 2.49
C ASP A 637 9.71 -17.51 1.95
N LYS A 638 10.06 -16.63 1.00
CA LYS A 638 9.20 -15.98 0.04
C LYS A 638 8.83 -17.10 -0.91
N THR A 639 7.62 -17.63 -0.80
CA THR A 639 7.07 -18.47 -1.84
C THR A 639 7.24 -17.75 -3.18
N SER A 640 8.16 -18.25 -4.00
CA SER A 640 8.38 -17.96 -5.42
C SER A 640 8.72 -16.53 -5.84
N GLN A 641 9.96 -16.40 -6.31
CA GLN A 641 10.50 -15.43 -7.26
C GLN A 641 10.86 -14.05 -6.71
N GLY A 642 12.10 -13.68 -7.02
CA GLY A 642 12.65 -12.36 -6.84
C GLY A 642 11.69 -11.26 -7.30
N LYS A 643 11.18 -10.53 -6.32
CA LYS A 643 10.80 -9.14 -6.50
C LYS A 643 11.66 -8.34 -5.53
N SER A 644 12.36 -7.38 -6.11
CA SER A 644 12.94 -6.23 -5.45
C SER A 644 11.92 -5.59 -4.49
N LEU A 645 12.42 -4.72 -3.61
CA LEU A 645 11.67 -3.72 -2.85
C LEU A 645 10.34 -3.34 -3.54
N PRO A 646 9.24 -3.23 -2.78
CA PRO A 646 7.91 -3.08 -3.35
C PRO A 646 7.90 -1.90 -4.31
N ALA A 647 7.73 -2.21 -5.60
CA ALA A 647 7.26 -1.21 -6.55
C ALA A 647 5.95 -0.67 -6.00
N ILE A 648 5.83 0.66 -5.95
CA ILE A 648 4.72 1.45 -5.38
C ILE A 648 3.32 1.07 -5.93
N ASN A 649 3.24 0.12 -6.88
CA ASN A 649 2.04 -0.33 -7.58
C ASN A 649 1.75 -1.85 -7.48
N THR A 650 2.43 -2.63 -6.63
CA THR A 650 1.88 -3.96 -6.31
C THR A 650 0.72 -3.75 -5.36
N GLU A 651 -0.50 -3.99 -5.86
CA GLU A 651 -1.69 -4.22 -5.04
C GLU A 651 -1.26 -4.97 -3.77
N PHE A 652 -1.55 -4.39 -2.60
CA PHE A 652 -1.44 -5.13 -1.36
C PHE A 652 -2.27 -6.39 -1.53
N ASP A 653 -1.62 -7.53 -1.78
CA ASP A 653 -2.28 -8.81 -1.78
C ASP A 653 -2.43 -9.18 -0.30
N PRO A 654 -3.63 -9.10 0.30
CA PRO A 654 -3.84 -9.50 1.68
C PRO A 654 -3.57 -11.01 1.90
N ASN A 655 -3.24 -11.77 0.85
CA ASN A 655 -2.83 -13.16 0.90
C ASN A 655 -1.31 -13.39 0.86
N GLU A 656 -0.47 -12.35 0.73
CA GLU A 656 0.99 -12.53 0.86
C GLU A 656 1.38 -12.82 2.32
N GLU A 657 1.71 -14.09 2.59
CA GLU A 657 2.11 -14.56 3.91
C GLU A 657 3.56 -14.15 4.20
N ASP A 658 3.76 -13.08 4.96
CA ASP A 658 5.09 -12.68 5.42
C ASP A 658 5.54 -13.57 6.60
N TRP A 659 6.55 -14.41 6.35
CA TRP A 659 7.16 -15.29 7.35
C TRP A 659 8.48 -14.74 7.90
N ASN A 660 8.80 -13.48 7.59
CA ASN A 660 10.00 -12.82 8.05
C ASN A 660 9.79 -12.18 9.43
N PHE A 661 10.38 -12.81 10.45
CA PHE A 661 10.51 -12.29 11.80
C PHE A 661 11.69 -11.32 11.98
N THR A 662 12.46 -11.03 10.94
CA THR A 662 13.69 -10.24 11.08
C THR A 662 13.38 -8.79 11.48
N SER A 663 13.76 -8.41 12.69
CA SER A 663 13.51 -7.07 13.22
C SER A 663 14.33 -6.76 14.47
N PHE A 664 14.52 -5.46 14.72
CA PHE A 664 14.90 -4.96 16.03
C PHE A 664 13.67 -4.83 16.92
N THR A 665 13.75 -5.31 18.17
CA THR A 665 12.65 -5.19 19.14
C THR A 665 13.01 -4.15 20.20
N ASP A 666 12.01 -3.50 20.79
CA ASP A 666 12.23 -2.61 21.94
C ASP A 666 12.31 -3.34 23.29
N THR A 667 12.30 -4.69 23.27
CA THR A 667 12.38 -5.53 24.45
C THR A 667 13.75 -5.40 25.14
N LYS A 668 13.77 -4.63 26.24
CA LYS A 668 14.95 -4.44 27.10
C LYS A 668 15.28 -5.70 27.92
N ILE A 669 16.55 -6.08 27.94
CA ILE A 669 17.09 -7.13 28.81
C ILE A 669 17.27 -6.55 30.22
N LYS A 670 16.35 -6.89 31.13
CA LYS A 670 16.37 -6.42 32.53
C LYS A 670 17.31 -7.27 33.39
N GLU A 671 18.09 -6.62 34.25
CA GLU A 671 18.93 -7.31 35.23
C GLU A 671 18.09 -8.21 36.14
N GLY A 672 18.52 -9.46 36.32
CA GLY A 672 17.85 -10.45 37.16
C GLY A 672 16.74 -11.26 36.50
N THR A 673 16.36 -10.99 35.24
CA THR A 673 15.42 -11.85 34.49
C THR A 673 16.20 -12.93 33.72
N PRO A 674 15.82 -14.22 33.80
CA PRO A 674 16.45 -15.26 32.98
C PRO A 674 16.27 -14.97 31.49
N LEU A 675 17.39 -14.88 30.76
CA LEU A 675 17.37 -14.56 29.32
C LEU A 675 16.55 -15.56 28.50
N SER A 676 16.52 -16.83 28.91
CA SER A 676 15.71 -17.89 28.31
C SER A 676 14.20 -17.64 28.43
N GLU A 677 13.74 -17.06 29.53
CA GLU A 677 12.33 -16.71 29.74
C GLU A 677 11.94 -15.54 28.84
N LEU A 678 12.81 -14.51 28.75
CA LEU A 678 12.61 -13.36 27.88
C LEU A 678 12.52 -13.77 26.40
N ILE A 679 13.46 -14.59 25.94
CA ILE A 679 13.49 -15.09 24.56
C ILE A 679 12.25 -15.93 24.25
N SER A 680 11.84 -16.82 25.17
CA SER A 680 10.63 -17.64 24.96
C SER A 680 9.37 -16.78 24.88
N LYS A 681 9.28 -15.71 25.68
CA LYS A 681 8.18 -14.74 25.63
C LYS A 681 8.18 -13.98 24.31
N GLU A 682 9.35 -13.52 23.85
CA GLU A 682 9.49 -12.77 22.59
C GLU A 682 9.13 -13.65 21.38
N LEU A 683 9.62 -14.88 21.33
CA LEU A 683 9.23 -15.84 20.28
C LEU A 683 7.71 -16.04 20.24
N LYS A 684 7.09 -16.17 21.41
CA LYS A 684 5.63 -16.30 21.52
C LYS A 684 4.90 -15.05 21.05
N LYS A 685 5.42 -13.84 21.35
CA LYS A 685 4.90 -12.55 20.83
C LYS A 685 4.94 -12.55 19.29
N LEU A 686 6.09 -12.86 18.69
CA LEU A 686 6.28 -12.93 17.23
C LEU A 686 5.34 -13.94 16.55
N LEU A 687 5.15 -15.11 17.16
CA LEU A 687 4.23 -16.13 16.61
C LEU A 687 2.76 -15.68 16.66
N TYR A 688 2.38 -14.85 17.64
CA TYR A 688 1.01 -14.33 17.74
C TYR A 688 0.77 -13.07 16.91
N THR A 689 1.77 -12.22 16.66
CA THR A 689 1.63 -11.05 15.79
C THR A 689 1.34 -11.41 14.34
N LEU A 690 1.72 -12.61 13.90
CA LEU A 690 1.34 -13.16 12.60
C LEU A 690 -0.17 -13.47 12.47
N ARG A 691 -0.90 -13.53 13.58
CA ARG A 691 -2.36 -13.68 13.56
C ARG A 691 -2.97 -12.28 13.58
N ASN A 692 -3.90 -11.98 12.67
CA ASN A 692 -4.55 -10.67 12.63
C ASN A 692 -5.18 -10.26 13.98
N SER A 693 -5.72 -11.23 14.72
CA SER A 693 -6.26 -11.01 16.08
C SER A 693 -5.21 -10.71 17.14
N GLY A 694 -3.98 -11.23 16.99
CA GLY A 694 -2.87 -10.98 17.92
C GLY A 694 -2.05 -9.75 17.53
N LYS A 695 -2.03 -9.40 16.24
CA LYS A 695 -1.32 -8.23 15.70
C LYS A 695 -1.72 -6.94 16.40
N ALA A 696 -3.02 -6.69 16.62
CA ALA A 696 -3.50 -5.50 17.32
C ALA A 696 -2.99 -5.45 18.78
N PHE A 697 -3.06 -6.58 19.51
CA PHE A 697 -2.67 -6.65 20.92
C PHE A 697 -1.15 -6.51 21.13
N PHE A 698 -0.34 -7.01 20.20
CA PHE A 698 1.12 -7.07 20.34
C PHE A 698 1.88 -6.02 19.53
N LYS A 699 1.25 -5.30 18.58
CA LYS A 699 1.84 -4.12 17.90
C LYS A 699 1.72 -2.83 18.70
N GLU A 700 0.67 -2.66 19.51
CA GLU A 700 0.41 -1.40 20.23
C GLU A 700 1.43 -1.11 21.34
N GLU A 701 2.26 -2.07 21.76
CA GLU A 701 3.32 -1.82 22.76
C GLU A 701 4.52 -1.03 22.22
N ASP A 702 4.67 -0.84 20.90
CA ASP A 702 5.84 -0.15 20.32
C ASP A 702 5.60 1.35 20.03
N ASN A 703 4.41 1.89 20.35
CA ASN A 703 4.15 3.33 20.30
C ASN A 703 3.82 3.88 21.68
N GLU A 704 4.49 4.98 22.04
CA GLU A 704 4.18 5.83 23.18
C GLU A 704 2.75 6.37 23.09
N THR A 705 1.77 5.63 23.59
CA THR A 705 0.44 6.15 23.93
C THR A 705 0.04 5.60 25.30
N GLU A 706 0.72 6.09 26.34
CA GLU A 706 0.22 6.05 27.72
C GLU A 706 -0.61 7.30 28.08
N GLU A 707 -0.91 8.18 27.11
CA GLU A 707 -1.87 9.25 27.30
C GLU A 707 -3.20 8.93 26.58
N GLU A 708 -4.27 8.96 27.37
CA GLU A 708 -5.70 8.75 27.04
C GLU A 708 -6.26 7.32 27.16
N PHE A 709 -6.53 6.94 28.41
CA PHE A 709 -7.73 6.15 28.78
C PHE A 709 -8.45 6.81 29.96
#